data_AF-A0A3P8B5E6-F1
#
_entry.id   AF-A0A3P8B5E6-F1
#
_cell.length_a   1.000
_cell.length_b   1.000
_cell.length_c   1.000
_cell.angle_alpha   90.00
_cell.angle_beta   90.00
_cell.angle_gamma   90.00
#
_symmetry.space_group_name_H-M   'P 1'
#
loop_
_entity.id
_entity.type
_entity.pdbx_description
1 polymer ?
#
loop_
_entity_poly.entity_id
_entity_poly.type
_entity_poly.pdbx_seq_one_letter_code
_entity_poly.pdbx_strand_id
1 'polypeptide(L)'
;MVLRAISFAIQLQNGDSLEVIVRSFSVLRQRGGSLGTSGVKEGQQKVELSIVTTPEEQSSSSASSSSSDPKLQSSPASPRQQMADGLSPADECVGRAATPSQQEGGGMCLRRYALRRRRSIQQKDEEGCATSSLAATADETVQPCSKRFKPESPGEARKNSLTTDYLEPPPDGSCYVDRLPDEIVLKVFSNLYETDLARCAGVSGRFYRISNDVNLWKTLYQGAFEYTIPMYHPTHGKFELREPHRWRDTLNPWKESFRQLRHAVHVRPRYAHVYEGHVGRSMPHFETFTQALQFLDAEPEREKLILLHTGHYFPEPILISSPVQIIGASSQCPINKAVVIEQRDDTTVTLVEGSTGAYIGYLTLRFNPDKAPPAVPHQQHYALEVTEEASPVIDRCHINSTSSVGAAVCVKRTAANPKVRHCTITDCENVGIYITDGAQGQFEDCEIARNSLAGVWVKNQANPFFRRCHIHHGKDVGVFTFEYGMGYFEKCNIHSNRISGIEVKNNANPTVVRCEVHHGLTGGIYIHEKGRGRFMENRIYSNAFAGIWITGSSDPTIRKNEIYAGQQGGVYIFGDGRGLIEQNNIYGNALAGIQIRTCSDPIVRLNKIHDGLHGGIYVHEKGKGLIEENEVYGNTLAGIWVTTGSSPILRKNRIHSGKQVGVYFYDNGHGLLEENDIFNHLYSGVQIRTGSNPKITRNRIWGGQNGGVLVYNGGLGMLEDNEIFDNAMAGVWIKTDSHPTLRRNKIYDGRDGGVCIFNNGRGLLEDNDIYRNAQAGVLISTESNPTLRRNRIFEGKAAGVEITNGASATLEANQLFHNKFGGLCLATDVKPVLRDNKIYDNHNAVERAVGRGQCLFKISSCTSFPMHDFYRCVTCNTTDRNAICINCIKNCHRGHTVEFVRHDRFFCDCGAGTLEHQCRLQTEVRDNDTVYDSATPTGSDTPNML
;
A
#
# COMPACT_ATOMS: atom_id res chain seq x y z
N MET A 1 -33.48 -60.91 -9.37
CA MET A 1 -33.93 -60.45 -8.03
C MET A 1 -34.92 -59.29 -8.14
N VAL A 2 -34.53 -58.13 -8.70
CA VAL A 2 -35.44 -56.99 -8.95
C VAL A 2 -36.75 -57.38 -9.64
N LEU A 3 -36.70 -58.16 -10.73
CA LEU A 3 -37.89 -58.68 -11.41
C LEU A 3 -38.79 -59.56 -10.52
N ARG A 4 -38.22 -60.35 -9.58
CA ARG A 4 -39.00 -61.12 -8.60
C ARG A 4 -39.65 -60.21 -7.55
N ALA A 5 -38.95 -59.17 -7.10
CA ALA A 5 -39.49 -58.21 -6.12
C ALA A 5 -40.58 -57.31 -6.73
N ILE A 6 -40.43 -56.93 -8.01
CA ILE A 6 -41.48 -56.28 -8.79
C ILE A 6 -42.68 -57.24 -8.97
N SER A 7 -42.44 -58.50 -9.32
CA SER A 7 -43.50 -59.54 -9.39
C SER A 7 -44.23 -59.75 -8.05
N PHE A 8 -43.52 -59.65 -6.93
CA PHE A 8 -44.10 -59.78 -5.58
C PHE A 8 -44.92 -58.54 -5.19
N ALA A 9 -44.48 -57.34 -5.57
CA ALA A 9 -45.26 -56.12 -5.42
C ALA A 9 -46.54 -56.12 -6.27
N ILE A 10 -46.53 -56.77 -7.43
CA ILE A 10 -47.72 -56.98 -8.27
C ILE A 10 -48.70 -57.98 -7.63
N GLN A 11 -48.21 -59.03 -6.95
CA GLN A 11 -49.07 -59.98 -6.23
C GLN A 11 -49.83 -59.36 -5.04
N LEU A 12 -49.41 -58.21 -4.53
CA LEU A 12 -50.08 -57.48 -3.44
C LEU A 12 -51.25 -56.59 -3.91
N GLN A 13 -51.70 -56.69 -5.18
CA GLN A 13 -52.84 -55.93 -5.72
C GLN A 13 -54.24 -56.33 -5.19
N ASN A 14 -54.36 -56.69 -3.91
CA ASN A 14 -55.64 -56.82 -3.21
C ASN A 14 -55.60 -56.04 -1.88
N GLY A 15 -55.70 -54.71 -1.97
CA GLY A 15 -56.26 -53.87 -0.90
C GLY A 15 -55.32 -53.05 -0.01
N ASP A 16 -54.03 -53.36 0.07
CA ASP A 16 -53.14 -52.72 1.05
C ASP A 16 -52.35 -51.51 0.53
N SER A 17 -52.02 -50.60 1.46
CA SER A 17 -51.39 -49.30 1.16
C SER A 17 -49.92 -49.42 0.72
N LEU A 18 -49.44 -48.37 0.03
CA LEU A 18 -48.06 -48.28 -0.47
C LEU A 18 -46.96 -48.52 0.61
N GLU A 19 -47.27 -48.31 1.89
CA GLU A 19 -46.38 -48.61 3.02
C GLU A 19 -46.04 -50.10 3.14
N VAL A 20 -46.99 -51.00 2.88
CA VAL A 20 -46.82 -52.44 3.10
C VAL A 20 -45.81 -53.02 2.10
N ILE A 21 -45.92 -52.62 0.83
CA ILE A 21 -44.97 -52.99 -0.24
C ILE A 21 -43.54 -52.53 0.14
N VAL A 22 -43.39 -51.28 0.60
CA VAL A 22 -42.08 -50.73 1.01
C VAL A 22 -41.50 -51.49 2.22
N ARG A 23 -42.32 -51.85 3.21
CA ARG A 23 -41.88 -52.69 4.35
C ARG A 23 -41.41 -54.08 3.89
N SER A 24 -42.09 -54.72 2.94
CA SER A 24 -41.67 -56.03 2.40
C SER A 24 -40.28 -56.00 1.76
N PHE A 25 -39.91 -54.92 1.05
CA PHE A 25 -38.54 -54.73 0.53
C PHE A 25 -37.50 -54.61 1.66
N SER A 26 -37.81 -53.92 2.75
CA SER A 26 -36.90 -53.81 3.91
C SER A 26 -36.69 -55.13 4.66
N VAL A 27 -37.71 -56.01 4.72
CA VAL A 27 -37.62 -57.33 5.35
C VAL A 27 -36.82 -58.33 4.50
N LEU A 28 -36.94 -58.26 3.17
CA LEU A 28 -36.11 -59.05 2.25
C LEU A 28 -34.61 -58.72 2.36
N ARG A 29 -34.26 -57.48 2.76
CA ARG A 29 -32.88 -57.02 2.98
C ARG A 29 -32.22 -57.67 4.21
N GLN A 30 -32.99 -58.06 5.22
CA GLN A 30 -32.46 -58.71 6.44
C GLN A 30 -32.28 -60.23 6.31
N ARG A 31 -33.03 -60.89 5.42
CA ARG A 31 -33.05 -62.38 5.30
C ARG A 31 -31.93 -62.97 4.43
N GLY A 32 -30.90 -62.19 4.10
CA GLY A 32 -29.70 -62.67 3.39
C GLY A 32 -28.64 -63.35 4.27
N GLY A 33 -28.79 -63.28 5.59
CA GLY A 33 -27.87 -63.91 6.56
C GLY A 33 -28.06 -65.42 6.71
N SER A 34 -26.96 -66.14 6.89
CA SER A 34 -26.86 -67.61 6.90
C SER A 34 -27.79 -68.32 7.90
N LEU A 35 -28.40 -69.43 7.44
CA LEU A 35 -28.95 -70.48 8.31
C LEU A 35 -27.79 -71.27 8.97
N GLY A 36 -27.72 -71.22 10.29
CA GLY A 36 -26.85 -72.05 11.14
C GLY A 36 -27.66 -72.63 12.30
N THR A 37 -27.37 -73.86 12.71
CA THR A 37 -28.33 -74.73 13.43
C THR A 37 -28.24 -74.73 14.95
N SER A 38 -29.39 -74.95 15.58
CA SER A 38 -29.64 -75.60 16.90
C SER A 38 -29.35 -74.84 18.20
N GLY A 39 -30.20 -75.06 19.21
CA GLY A 39 -29.96 -74.65 20.62
C GLY A 39 -31.20 -74.16 21.38
N VAL A 40 -31.99 -75.06 21.96
CA VAL A 40 -33.20 -74.74 22.77
C VAL A 40 -32.83 -74.50 24.24
N LYS A 41 -33.38 -73.46 24.90
CA LYS A 41 -34.13 -73.56 26.18
C LYS A 41 -34.70 -72.24 26.71
N GLU A 42 -35.68 -72.39 27.61
CA GLU A 42 -36.62 -71.38 28.11
C GLU A 42 -36.08 -70.57 29.30
N GLY A 43 -36.74 -69.44 29.62
CA GLY A 43 -36.54 -68.70 30.87
C GLY A 43 -37.34 -67.40 30.95
N GLN A 44 -38.45 -67.39 31.69
CA GLN A 44 -39.22 -66.17 32.00
C GLN A 44 -38.55 -65.33 33.10
N GLN A 45 -38.60 -63.99 33.03
CA GLN A 45 -39.19 -63.18 34.11
C GLN A 45 -39.41 -61.70 33.75
N LYS A 46 -40.42 -61.10 34.41
CA LYS A 46 -40.75 -59.67 34.42
C LYS A 46 -39.69 -58.84 35.15
N VAL A 47 -39.55 -57.56 34.78
CA VAL A 47 -39.34 -56.46 35.73
C VAL A 47 -40.24 -55.27 35.32
N GLU A 48 -40.75 -54.54 36.31
CA GLU A 48 -41.78 -53.50 36.17
C GLU A 48 -41.20 -52.09 35.96
N LEU A 49 -42.02 -51.16 35.47
CA LEU A 49 -41.74 -49.73 35.57
C LEU A 49 -42.12 -49.21 36.96
N SER A 50 -41.32 -48.30 37.51
CA SER A 50 -41.80 -47.30 38.48
C SER A 50 -41.16 -45.94 38.21
N ILE A 51 -41.96 -44.89 38.43
CA ILE A 51 -41.61 -43.48 38.23
C ILE A 51 -41.60 -42.84 39.62
N VAL A 52 -40.58 -42.03 39.93
CA VAL A 52 -40.60 -41.10 41.08
C VAL A 52 -40.03 -39.74 40.66
N THR A 53 -40.58 -38.69 41.27
CA THR A 53 -40.48 -37.27 40.89
C THR A 53 -39.37 -36.49 41.62
N THR A 54 -39.18 -35.25 41.14
CA THR A 54 -38.40 -34.08 41.63
C THR A 54 -38.82 -33.60 43.05
N PRO A 55 -38.28 -32.50 43.69
CA PRO A 55 -37.47 -31.37 43.16
C PRO A 55 -36.37 -30.74 44.09
N GLU A 56 -35.75 -29.64 43.59
CA GLU A 56 -35.25 -28.39 44.26
C GLU A 56 -34.36 -28.45 45.55
N GLU A 57 -33.46 -27.52 45.90
CA GLU A 57 -33.51 -26.04 45.94
C GLU A 57 -32.15 -25.32 45.68
N GLN A 58 -32.16 -23.97 45.80
CA GLN A 58 -31.06 -23.01 45.53
C GLN A 58 -30.37 -22.45 46.80
N SER A 59 -29.25 -21.74 46.61
CA SER A 59 -28.60 -20.66 47.42
C SER A 59 -27.08 -20.91 47.57
N SER A 60 -26.09 -20.05 47.30
CA SER A 60 -25.87 -18.59 47.20
C SER A 60 -25.08 -17.99 48.38
N SER A 61 -23.82 -17.59 48.14
CA SER A 61 -22.96 -16.66 48.93
C SER A 61 -22.68 -17.02 50.41
N SER A 62 -21.51 -16.75 51.02
CA SER A 62 -20.70 -15.53 50.96
C SER A 62 -19.26 -15.75 51.48
N ALA A 63 -18.43 -14.70 51.44
CA ALA A 63 -17.00 -14.74 51.78
C ALA A 63 -16.67 -14.84 53.29
N SER A 64 -15.45 -15.31 53.59
CA SER A 64 -14.72 -14.93 54.81
C SER A 64 -13.22 -14.86 54.56
N SER A 65 -12.57 -13.90 55.22
CA SER A 65 -11.16 -13.55 55.09
C SER A 65 -10.26 -14.28 56.08
N SER A 66 -9.00 -14.55 55.73
CA SER A 66 -7.89 -14.52 56.69
C SER A 66 -6.53 -14.26 56.03
N SER A 67 -5.66 -13.63 56.81
CA SER A 67 -4.31 -13.13 56.45
C SER A 67 -3.20 -14.03 57.01
N SER A 68 -2.01 -13.99 56.40
CA SER A 68 -0.69 -13.71 57.05
C SER A 68 0.50 -14.57 56.56
N ASP A 69 1.49 -13.93 55.91
CA ASP A 69 2.97 -14.12 56.01
C ASP A 69 3.62 -15.52 55.84
N PRO A 70 4.98 -15.67 55.71
CA PRO A 70 6.05 -14.65 55.69
C PRO A 70 7.04 -14.71 54.49
N LYS A 71 8.01 -13.78 54.52
CA LYS A 71 9.22 -13.70 53.67
C LYS A 71 10.22 -14.86 53.92
N LEU A 72 11.01 -15.27 52.90
CA LEU A 72 12.49 -15.18 52.95
C LEU A 72 13.22 -15.39 51.60
N GLN A 73 14.42 -14.80 51.56
CA GLN A 73 15.50 -14.71 50.55
C GLN A 73 15.88 -16.04 49.84
N SER A 74 16.36 -16.04 48.59
CA SER A 74 17.78 -15.73 48.26
C SER A 74 18.08 -15.72 46.74
N SER A 75 19.15 -15.02 46.35
CA SER A 75 19.68 -14.89 44.98
C SER A 75 21.06 -15.58 44.83
N PRO A 76 21.54 -15.85 43.60
CA PRO A 76 22.48 -14.93 42.92
C PRO A 76 22.17 -14.77 41.40
N ALA A 77 22.17 -13.58 40.79
CA ALA A 77 23.23 -12.59 40.54
C ALA A 77 23.99 -12.75 39.19
N SER A 78 23.39 -12.18 38.12
CA SER A 78 24.02 -11.23 37.17
C SER A 78 25.18 -11.71 36.24
N PRO A 79 25.55 -11.02 35.13
CA PRO A 79 25.51 -9.57 34.91
C PRO A 79 24.72 -9.05 33.70
N ARG A 80 24.16 -7.84 33.87
CA ARG A 80 23.87 -6.89 32.77
C ARG A 80 25.11 -6.03 32.55
N GLN A 81 25.32 -5.56 31.32
CA GLN A 81 25.92 -4.24 31.09
C GLN A 81 24.81 -3.24 30.80
N GLN A 82 24.83 -2.10 31.50
CA GLN A 82 24.01 -0.93 31.20
C GLN A 82 24.91 0.20 30.71
N MET A 83 24.43 0.96 29.74
CA MET A 83 24.64 2.41 29.71
C MET A 83 23.27 3.07 29.75
N ALA A 84 23.07 3.93 30.75
CA ALA A 84 22.05 4.97 30.75
C ALA A 84 22.68 6.24 30.11
N ASP A 85 22.04 7.39 29.88
CA ASP A 85 20.78 8.00 30.35
C ASP A 85 20.08 8.68 29.15
N GLY A 86 18.85 9.19 29.18
CA GLY A 86 17.82 9.23 30.21
C GLY A 86 16.69 10.18 29.78
N LEU A 87 15.43 9.79 29.96
CA LEU A 87 14.25 10.64 29.73
C LEU A 87 13.18 10.32 30.79
N SER A 88 12.74 11.34 31.52
CA SER A 88 11.62 11.27 32.47
C SER A 88 10.37 11.92 31.87
N PRO A 89 9.18 11.28 31.92
CA PRO A 89 7.94 11.86 31.42
C PRO A 89 7.05 12.43 32.53
N ALA A 90 6.54 13.65 32.32
CA ALA A 90 5.30 14.16 32.90
C ALA A 90 4.88 15.43 32.14
N ASP A 91 3.68 15.47 31.56
CA ASP A 91 2.61 16.34 32.04
C ASP A 91 1.30 16.18 31.22
N GLU A 92 0.22 16.50 31.90
CA GLU A 92 -1.12 15.95 31.76
C GLU A 92 -1.92 16.35 30.50
N CYS A 93 -2.74 15.40 30.02
CA CYS A 93 -3.86 15.71 29.13
C CYS A 93 -5.01 16.37 29.90
N VAL A 94 -5.43 17.57 29.50
CA VAL A 94 -6.75 18.12 29.85
C VAL A 94 -7.55 18.35 28.57
N GLY A 95 -8.51 17.46 28.30
CA GLY A 95 -9.48 17.66 27.22
C GLY A 95 -10.66 18.50 27.69
N ARG A 96 -11.15 19.42 26.83
CA ARG A 96 -12.51 19.96 26.93
C ARG A 96 -13.06 20.33 25.54
N ALA A 97 -14.36 20.11 25.38
CA ALA A 97 -15.05 20.19 24.10
C ALA A 97 -15.40 21.64 23.69
N ALA A 98 -15.62 21.84 22.38
CA ALA A 98 -16.25 23.04 21.84
C ALA A 98 -17.39 22.64 20.88
N THR A 99 -18.59 23.12 21.18
CA THR A 99 -19.79 23.04 20.32
C THR A 99 -19.84 24.20 19.31
N PRO A 100 -20.64 24.09 18.23
CA PRO A 100 -20.55 25.03 17.10
C PRO A 100 -21.32 26.33 17.34
N SER A 101 -20.80 27.44 16.83
CA SER A 101 -21.52 28.71 16.68
C SER A 101 -21.75 29.03 15.19
N GLN A 102 -22.99 29.34 14.85
CA GLN A 102 -23.40 29.88 13.57
C GLN A 102 -23.24 31.40 13.57
N GLN A 103 -22.86 32.00 12.45
CA GLN A 103 -23.41 33.29 12.03
C GLN A 103 -23.30 33.50 10.51
N GLU A 104 -24.34 34.09 9.93
CA GLU A 104 -24.53 34.25 8.48
C GLU A 104 -24.23 35.68 7.98
N GLY A 105 -24.10 35.81 6.65
CA GLY A 105 -23.92 37.08 5.91
C GLY A 105 -22.55 37.13 5.22
N GLY A 106 -22.38 37.13 3.89
CA GLY A 106 -23.30 37.42 2.77
C GLY A 106 -22.93 38.77 2.14
N GLY A 107 -22.54 38.88 0.86
CA GLY A 107 -22.30 37.87 -0.18
C GLY A 107 -21.81 38.50 -1.52
N MET A 108 -21.64 37.67 -2.56
CA MET A 108 -21.26 38.02 -3.96
C MET A 108 -19.82 38.56 -4.18
N CYS A 109 -19.12 38.33 -5.31
CA CYS A 109 -19.51 37.77 -6.62
C CYS A 109 -18.40 36.96 -7.34
N LEU A 110 -18.77 35.77 -7.84
CA LEU A 110 -18.27 35.00 -9.00
C LEU A 110 -16.94 35.36 -9.71
N ARG A 111 -16.07 34.34 -9.86
CA ARG A 111 -15.58 33.92 -11.20
C ARG A 111 -15.43 32.39 -11.27
N ARG A 112 -16.15 31.76 -12.21
CA ARG A 112 -16.15 30.31 -12.45
C ARG A 112 -14.95 29.90 -13.31
N TYR A 113 -14.23 28.85 -12.93
CA TYR A 113 -13.41 28.08 -13.88
C TYR A 113 -14.23 26.90 -14.43
N ALA A 114 -14.31 26.80 -15.76
CA ALA A 114 -15.17 25.85 -16.44
C ALA A 114 -14.45 24.52 -16.74
N LEU A 115 -14.95 23.43 -16.15
CA LEU A 115 -14.53 22.06 -16.48
C LEU A 115 -15.04 21.67 -17.88
N ARG A 116 -14.14 21.44 -18.84
CA ARG A 116 -14.47 20.87 -20.15
C ARG A 116 -14.68 19.35 -20.04
N ARG A 117 -15.94 18.90 -20.00
CA ARG A 117 -16.29 17.51 -20.32
C ARG A 117 -16.11 17.26 -21.82
N ARG A 118 -15.47 16.16 -22.22
CA ARG A 118 -15.64 15.57 -23.57
C ARG A 118 -16.64 14.42 -23.48
N ARG A 119 -17.57 14.36 -24.43
CA ARG A 119 -18.58 13.31 -24.54
C ARG A 119 -18.04 12.09 -25.29
N SER A 120 -18.68 10.97 -25.03
CA SER A 120 -18.59 9.70 -25.74
C SER A 120 -18.91 9.81 -27.23
N ILE A 121 -18.31 8.90 -28.01
CA ILE A 121 -18.81 8.45 -29.32
C ILE A 121 -18.87 6.92 -29.25
N GLN A 122 -20.00 6.34 -29.64
CA GLN A 122 -20.22 4.90 -29.84
C GLN A 122 -20.34 4.63 -31.34
N GLN A 123 -19.78 3.50 -31.81
CA GLN A 123 -20.03 2.74 -33.07
C GLN A 123 -18.73 2.00 -33.45
N LYS A 124 -18.73 0.82 -34.09
CA LYS A 124 -19.73 -0.26 -34.17
C LYS A 124 -19.00 -1.53 -34.69
N ASP A 125 -19.50 -2.70 -34.28
CA ASP A 125 -19.44 -4.07 -34.80
C ASP A 125 -18.52 -4.50 -36.00
N GLU A 126 -18.01 -5.73 -35.85
CA GLU A 126 -17.92 -6.82 -36.86
C GLU A 126 -16.67 -7.10 -37.75
N GLU A 127 -16.66 -8.36 -38.18
CA GLU A 127 -15.59 -9.29 -38.58
C GLU A 127 -14.97 -9.08 -39.98
N GLY A 128 -13.86 -9.78 -40.26
CA GLY A 128 -13.30 -9.89 -41.63
C GLY A 128 -12.09 -10.83 -41.74
N CYS A 129 -12.31 -12.07 -42.18
CA CYS A 129 -11.30 -13.12 -42.37
C CYS A 129 -10.68 -13.08 -43.79
N ALA A 130 -9.39 -13.44 -43.94
CA ALA A 130 -8.86 -14.21 -45.11
C ALA A 130 -7.36 -14.59 -45.01
N THR A 131 -7.07 -15.89 -44.86
CA THR A 131 -6.18 -16.78 -45.68
C THR A 131 -4.94 -16.20 -46.41
N SER A 132 -3.80 -16.90 -46.60
CA SER A 132 -3.57 -18.33 -46.87
C SER A 132 -2.07 -18.71 -46.64
N SER A 133 -1.67 -19.90 -46.16
CA SER A 133 -1.43 -21.18 -46.90
C SER A 133 -0.10 -21.18 -47.73
N LEU A 134 0.75 -22.22 -47.89
CA LEU A 134 0.69 -23.70 -47.85
C LEU A 134 2.12 -24.26 -47.51
N ALA A 135 2.30 -25.33 -46.69
CA ALA A 135 2.56 -26.76 -47.05
C ALA A 135 3.92 -27.12 -47.69
N ALA A 136 4.51 -28.32 -47.61
CA ALA A 136 4.36 -29.55 -46.78
C ALA A 136 5.73 -30.30 -46.80
N THR A 137 6.03 -31.32 -45.97
CA THR A 137 5.82 -32.79 -46.13
C THR A 137 6.88 -33.49 -45.20
N ALA A 138 6.89 -34.77 -44.82
CA ALA A 138 5.96 -35.94 -44.76
C ALA A 138 6.80 -37.12 -44.15
N ASP A 139 6.28 -38.31 -43.79
CA ASP A 139 5.03 -38.75 -43.12
C ASP A 139 5.19 -40.27 -42.81
N GLU A 140 4.63 -40.79 -41.71
CA GLU A 140 4.35 -42.24 -41.57
C GLU A 140 3.28 -42.51 -40.48
N THR A 141 2.33 -43.41 -40.78
CA THR A 141 1.08 -43.57 -40.03
C THR A 141 0.66 -45.04 -39.86
N VAL A 142 0.00 -45.36 -38.74
CA VAL A 142 -0.71 -46.63 -38.51
C VAL A 142 -2.10 -46.34 -37.93
N GLN A 143 -3.12 -47.04 -38.43
CA GLN A 143 -4.55 -46.80 -38.14
C GLN A 143 -5.00 -47.35 -36.77
N PRO A 144 -6.18 -46.92 -36.30
CA PRO A 144 -7.26 -47.90 -36.23
C PRO A 144 -8.61 -47.43 -36.79
N CYS A 145 -9.42 -48.40 -37.21
CA CYS A 145 -10.71 -48.23 -37.88
C CYS A 145 -11.89 -48.33 -36.91
N SER A 146 -12.91 -47.48 -37.04
CA SER A 146 -14.24 -47.75 -36.47
C SER A 146 -15.35 -47.24 -37.39
N LYS A 147 -16.12 -48.19 -37.94
CA LYS A 147 -17.31 -47.90 -38.77
C LYS A 147 -18.54 -47.72 -37.90
N ARG A 148 -19.40 -46.77 -38.27
CA ARG A 148 -20.79 -46.70 -37.77
C ARG A 148 -21.52 -48.02 -38.03
N PHE A 149 -22.26 -48.52 -37.04
CA PHE A 149 -23.30 -49.53 -37.23
C PHE A 149 -24.63 -49.03 -36.64
N LYS A 150 -25.72 -49.38 -37.32
CA LYS A 150 -27.11 -49.16 -36.86
C LYS A 150 -27.49 -50.26 -35.85
N PRO A 151 -28.47 -50.02 -34.96
CA PRO A 151 -29.08 -51.08 -34.17
C PRO A 151 -30.10 -51.87 -34.99
N GLU A 152 -29.96 -53.20 -35.03
CA GLU A 152 -30.98 -54.14 -35.47
C GLU A 152 -31.19 -55.23 -34.40
N SER A 153 -32.47 -55.59 -34.18
CA SER A 153 -33.02 -56.85 -33.65
C SER A 153 -32.39 -57.58 -32.43
N PRO A 154 -33.15 -57.84 -31.34
CA PRO A 154 -32.78 -58.82 -30.33
C PRO A 154 -33.20 -60.25 -30.72
N GLY A 155 -32.27 -61.22 -30.61
CA GLY A 155 -32.53 -62.64 -30.90
C GLY A 155 -31.93 -63.59 -29.85
N GLU A 156 -32.79 -64.44 -29.28
CA GLU A 156 -32.54 -65.71 -28.58
C GLU A 156 -31.47 -65.81 -27.46
N ALA A 157 -31.94 -65.88 -26.21
CA ALA A 157 -31.17 -66.40 -25.08
C ALA A 157 -31.35 -67.92 -24.94
N ARG A 158 -30.25 -68.68 -24.80
CA ARG A 158 -30.30 -70.12 -24.50
C ARG A 158 -30.77 -70.39 -23.06
N LYS A 159 -31.58 -71.44 -22.93
CA LYS A 159 -32.13 -71.96 -21.66
C LYS A 159 -31.01 -72.42 -20.71
N ASN A 160 -31.18 -72.14 -19.43
CA ASN A 160 -30.94 -73.13 -18.37
C ASN A 160 -31.89 -72.90 -17.21
N SER A 161 -32.49 -74.00 -16.72
CA SER A 161 -33.67 -73.98 -15.86
C SER A 161 -33.31 -74.19 -14.39
N LEU A 162 -33.91 -73.40 -13.50
CA LEU A 162 -34.21 -73.80 -12.12
C LEU A 162 -35.66 -73.42 -11.84
N THR A 163 -36.45 -74.43 -11.50
CA THR A 163 -37.91 -74.39 -11.35
C THR A 163 -38.37 -73.54 -10.15
N THR A 164 -39.48 -72.84 -10.29
CA THR A 164 -40.33 -72.37 -9.17
C THR A 164 -41.71 -72.00 -9.72
N ASP A 165 -42.73 -72.01 -8.86
CA ASP A 165 -44.13 -72.29 -9.24
C ASP A 165 -44.89 -71.24 -10.07
N TYR A 166 -45.99 -71.71 -10.65
CA TYR A 166 -46.76 -71.09 -11.72
C TYR A 166 -47.50 -69.79 -11.36
N LEU A 167 -47.43 -68.82 -12.28
CA LEU A 167 -48.55 -67.95 -12.67
C LEU A 167 -48.55 -67.85 -14.20
N GLU A 168 -49.72 -67.86 -14.83
CA GLU A 168 -49.83 -67.77 -16.29
C GLU A 168 -49.44 -66.36 -16.79
N PRO A 169 -48.79 -66.26 -17.97
CA PRO A 169 -48.47 -64.96 -18.58
C PRO A 169 -49.72 -64.28 -19.15
N PRO A 170 -49.74 -62.94 -19.26
CA PRO A 170 -50.86 -62.23 -19.87
C PRO A 170 -50.91 -62.53 -21.39
N PRO A 171 -52.12 -62.58 -21.99
CA PRO A 171 -52.35 -63.12 -23.35
C PRO A 171 -51.74 -62.29 -24.50
N ASP A 172 -51.09 -61.16 -24.19
CA ASP A 172 -50.50 -60.22 -25.15
C ASP A 172 -48.96 -60.23 -25.13
N GLY A 173 -48.33 -61.11 -24.36
CA GLY A 173 -46.87 -61.30 -24.34
C GLY A 173 -46.07 -60.14 -23.75
N SER A 174 -46.74 -59.10 -23.23
CA SER A 174 -46.08 -57.98 -22.56
C SER A 174 -45.58 -58.37 -21.16
N CYS A 175 -44.37 -57.97 -20.78
CA CYS A 175 -43.92 -58.19 -19.41
C CYS A 175 -44.70 -57.27 -18.47
N TYR A 176 -45.19 -57.77 -17.33
CA TYR A 176 -45.92 -56.93 -16.36
C TYR A 176 -45.14 -55.67 -15.92
N VAL A 177 -43.80 -55.74 -15.98
CA VAL A 177 -42.87 -54.65 -15.71
C VAL A 177 -43.05 -53.48 -16.69
N ASP A 178 -43.40 -53.76 -17.95
CA ASP A 178 -43.62 -52.74 -18.97
C ASP A 178 -44.91 -51.92 -18.75
N ARG A 179 -45.85 -52.42 -17.93
CA ARG A 179 -47.12 -51.76 -17.59
C ARG A 179 -47.08 -50.90 -16.33
N LEU A 180 -46.06 -51.03 -15.49
CA LEU A 180 -45.93 -50.21 -14.28
C LEU A 180 -45.65 -48.75 -14.65
N PRO A 181 -46.17 -47.74 -13.92
CA PRO A 181 -45.77 -46.35 -14.09
C PRO A 181 -44.27 -46.12 -13.80
N ASP A 182 -43.65 -45.15 -14.48
CA ASP A 182 -42.21 -44.83 -14.29
C ASP A 182 -41.92 -44.41 -12.84
N GLU A 183 -42.87 -43.82 -12.13
CA GLU A 183 -42.78 -43.43 -10.71
C GLU A 183 -42.59 -44.64 -9.80
N ILE A 184 -43.29 -45.76 -10.08
CA ILE A 184 -43.18 -46.99 -9.31
C ILE A 184 -41.83 -47.66 -9.58
N VAL A 185 -41.41 -47.70 -10.85
CA VAL A 185 -40.08 -48.24 -11.22
C VAL A 185 -38.96 -47.41 -10.60
N LEU A 186 -39.08 -46.07 -10.61
CA LEU A 186 -38.14 -45.16 -9.99
C LEU A 186 -38.13 -45.31 -8.46
N LYS A 187 -39.28 -45.55 -7.82
CA LYS A 187 -39.33 -45.85 -6.38
C LYS A 187 -38.67 -47.19 -6.03
N VAL A 188 -38.82 -48.23 -6.87
CA VAL A 188 -38.05 -49.48 -6.73
C VAL A 188 -36.56 -49.20 -6.91
N PHE A 189 -36.17 -48.45 -7.94
CA PHE A 189 -34.77 -48.12 -8.23
C PHE A 189 -34.13 -47.26 -7.13
N SER A 190 -34.88 -46.43 -6.40
CA SER A 190 -34.37 -45.67 -5.25
C SER A 190 -33.88 -46.52 -4.07
N ASN A 191 -34.13 -47.85 -4.10
CA ASN A 191 -33.62 -48.82 -3.14
C ASN A 191 -32.45 -49.67 -3.70
N LEU A 192 -31.96 -49.36 -4.90
CA LEU A 192 -30.86 -50.08 -5.56
C LEU A 192 -29.52 -49.32 -5.44
N TYR A 193 -28.43 -50.07 -5.45
CA TYR A 193 -27.06 -49.55 -5.40
C TYR A 193 -26.44 -49.38 -6.79
N GLU A 194 -25.26 -48.76 -6.84
CA GLU A 194 -24.59 -48.36 -8.07
C GLU A 194 -24.38 -49.50 -9.08
N THR A 195 -24.06 -50.72 -8.62
CA THR A 195 -23.87 -51.86 -9.54
C THR A 195 -25.20 -52.45 -10.02
N ASP A 196 -26.26 -52.37 -9.21
CA ASP A 196 -27.60 -52.82 -9.61
C ASP A 196 -28.29 -51.84 -10.55
N LEU A 197 -28.10 -50.53 -10.36
CA LEU A 197 -28.51 -49.51 -11.33
C LEU A 197 -27.75 -49.65 -12.64
N ALA A 198 -26.45 -49.98 -12.60
CA ALA A 198 -25.68 -50.28 -13.81
C ALA A 198 -26.19 -51.53 -14.53
N ARG A 199 -26.53 -52.61 -13.80
CA ARG A 199 -27.17 -53.80 -14.36
C ARG A 199 -28.54 -53.48 -14.97
N CYS A 200 -29.37 -52.71 -14.27
CA CYS A 200 -30.68 -52.27 -14.77
C CYS A 200 -30.55 -51.47 -16.08
N ALA A 201 -29.52 -50.61 -16.19
CA ALA A 201 -29.26 -49.84 -17.41
C ALA A 201 -29.02 -50.71 -18.66
N GLY A 202 -28.60 -51.96 -18.49
CA GLY A 202 -28.41 -52.94 -19.58
C GLY A 202 -29.66 -53.74 -19.96
N VAL A 203 -30.81 -53.56 -19.29
CA VAL A 203 -32.01 -54.39 -19.51
C VAL A 203 -32.85 -53.90 -20.69
N SER A 204 -33.13 -52.59 -20.79
CA SER A 204 -33.92 -52.01 -21.88
C SER A 204 -33.69 -50.50 -21.99
N GLY A 205 -34.05 -49.87 -23.11
CA GLY A 205 -33.94 -48.42 -23.28
C GLY A 205 -34.78 -47.60 -22.28
N ARG A 206 -35.91 -48.17 -21.80
CA ARG A 206 -36.71 -47.59 -20.72
C ARG A 206 -35.97 -47.67 -19.38
N PHE A 207 -35.45 -48.86 -19.05
CA PHE A 207 -34.69 -49.06 -17.83
C PHE A 207 -33.42 -48.21 -17.80
N TYR A 208 -32.71 -48.08 -18.93
CA TYR A 208 -31.59 -47.16 -19.09
C TYR A 208 -31.98 -45.72 -18.73
N ARG A 209 -33.11 -45.21 -19.23
CA ARG A 209 -33.55 -43.84 -18.91
C ARG A 209 -33.79 -43.67 -17.40
N ILE A 210 -34.57 -44.56 -16.79
CA ILE A 210 -34.95 -44.47 -15.37
C ILE A 210 -33.74 -44.69 -14.44
N SER A 211 -32.85 -45.65 -14.76
CA SER A 211 -31.63 -45.90 -13.99
C SER A 211 -30.53 -44.85 -14.20
N ASN A 212 -30.75 -43.87 -15.07
CA ASN A 212 -29.88 -42.70 -15.27
C ASN A 212 -30.55 -41.41 -14.77
N ASP A 213 -31.67 -41.47 -14.03
CA ASP A 213 -32.34 -40.29 -13.48
C ASP A 213 -31.42 -39.44 -12.59
N VAL A 214 -31.55 -38.12 -12.70
CA VAL A 214 -30.68 -37.14 -12.02
C VAL A 214 -30.94 -37.12 -10.51
N ASN A 215 -32.20 -37.25 -10.06
CA ASN A 215 -32.53 -37.22 -8.64
C ASN A 215 -32.17 -38.54 -7.96
N LEU A 216 -32.37 -39.67 -8.64
CA LEU A 216 -31.94 -41.00 -8.21
C LEU A 216 -30.43 -41.02 -7.91
N TRP A 217 -29.60 -40.57 -8.86
CA TRP A 217 -28.15 -40.51 -8.66
C TRP A 217 -27.73 -39.44 -7.66
N LYS A 218 -28.44 -38.31 -7.55
CA LYS A 218 -28.22 -37.31 -6.50
C LYS A 218 -28.39 -37.91 -5.11
N THR A 219 -29.51 -38.59 -4.83
CA THR A 219 -29.75 -39.21 -3.52
C THR A 219 -28.75 -40.31 -3.21
N LEU A 220 -28.42 -41.16 -4.19
CA LEU A 220 -27.41 -42.21 -4.02
C LEU A 220 -26.01 -41.64 -3.72
N TYR A 221 -25.62 -40.59 -4.46
CA TYR A 221 -24.34 -39.90 -4.30
C TYR A 221 -24.24 -39.19 -2.95
N GLN A 222 -25.27 -38.44 -2.56
CA GLN A 222 -25.34 -37.76 -1.25
C GLN A 222 -25.27 -38.75 -0.09
N GLY A 223 -25.92 -39.91 -0.21
CA GLY A 223 -25.83 -40.98 0.80
C GLY A 223 -24.47 -41.68 0.89
N ALA A 224 -23.67 -41.66 -0.18
CA ALA A 224 -22.33 -42.26 -0.22
C ALA A 224 -21.21 -41.29 0.19
N PHE A 225 -21.26 -40.04 -0.31
CA PHE A 225 -20.15 -39.07 -0.22
C PHE A 225 -20.48 -37.81 0.59
N GLU A 226 -21.70 -37.69 1.14
CA GLU A 226 -22.22 -36.55 1.90
C GLU A 226 -22.31 -35.20 1.15
N TYR A 227 -21.52 -34.97 0.09
CA TYR A 227 -21.47 -33.70 -0.64
C TYR A 227 -22.83 -33.23 -1.21
N THR A 228 -23.18 -31.96 -0.94
CA THR A 228 -24.38 -31.29 -1.46
C THR A 228 -24.25 -30.80 -2.91
N ILE A 229 -23.05 -30.82 -3.49
CA ILE A 229 -22.69 -30.47 -4.87
C ILE A 229 -21.78 -31.58 -5.41
N PRO A 230 -21.91 -32.06 -6.66
CA PRO A 230 -21.06 -33.15 -7.15
C PRO A 230 -19.60 -32.69 -7.32
N MET A 231 -18.68 -33.49 -6.79
CA MET A 231 -17.23 -33.29 -6.87
C MET A 231 -16.70 -33.71 -8.24
N TYR A 232 -16.05 -32.79 -8.94
CA TYR A 232 -15.38 -33.05 -10.22
C TYR A 232 -13.93 -33.46 -9.98
N HIS A 233 -13.61 -34.71 -10.31
CA HIS A 233 -12.29 -35.31 -10.18
C HIS A 233 -11.92 -36.09 -11.46
N PRO A 234 -11.38 -35.42 -12.49
CA PRO A 234 -11.06 -36.06 -13.77
C PRO A 234 -9.66 -36.69 -13.79
N THR A 235 -8.77 -36.28 -12.87
CA THR A 235 -7.35 -36.61 -12.80
C THR A 235 -6.84 -36.41 -11.38
N HIS A 236 -5.81 -37.17 -11.00
CA HIS A 236 -5.06 -37.02 -9.75
C HIS A 236 -4.73 -35.54 -9.43
N GLY A 237 -4.85 -35.17 -8.15
CA GLY A 237 -4.59 -33.83 -7.60
C GLY A 237 -5.61 -32.75 -7.98
N LYS A 238 -6.67 -33.08 -8.74
CA LYS A 238 -7.65 -32.10 -9.23
C LYS A 238 -9.05 -32.38 -8.69
N PHE A 239 -9.55 -31.46 -7.86
CA PHE A 239 -10.85 -31.55 -7.22
C PHE A 239 -11.56 -30.20 -7.27
N GLU A 240 -12.83 -30.20 -7.64
CA GLU A 240 -13.65 -28.99 -7.75
C GLU A 240 -15.12 -29.33 -7.51
N LEU A 241 -15.75 -28.72 -6.50
CA LEU A 241 -17.21 -28.78 -6.36
C LEU A 241 -17.86 -28.03 -7.52
N ARG A 242 -18.52 -28.76 -8.42
CA ARG A 242 -19.13 -28.19 -9.63
C ARG A 242 -20.64 -28.34 -9.60
N GLU A 243 -21.33 -27.22 -9.58
CA GLU A 243 -22.79 -27.19 -9.76
C GLU A 243 -23.21 -27.98 -11.01
N PRO A 244 -24.29 -28.79 -10.96
CA PRO A 244 -24.67 -29.69 -12.06
C PRO A 244 -24.73 -29.01 -13.44
N HIS A 245 -25.21 -27.76 -13.50
CA HIS A 245 -25.32 -26.97 -14.72
C HIS A 245 -23.98 -26.44 -15.30
N ARG A 246 -22.85 -26.64 -14.60
CA ARG A 246 -21.49 -26.30 -15.09
C ARG A 246 -20.77 -27.49 -15.73
N TRP A 247 -21.32 -28.69 -15.63
CA TRP A 247 -20.74 -29.87 -16.27
C TRP A 247 -21.05 -29.83 -17.77
N ARG A 248 -20.01 -29.98 -18.59
CA ARG A 248 -20.14 -30.15 -20.04
C ARG A 248 -20.08 -31.65 -20.36
N ASP A 249 -20.67 -32.03 -21.49
CA ASP A 249 -20.55 -33.36 -22.09
C ASP A 249 -21.04 -34.54 -21.23
N THR A 250 -21.87 -34.28 -20.20
CA THR A 250 -22.58 -35.31 -19.42
C THR A 250 -24.04 -34.94 -19.18
N LEU A 251 -24.91 -35.95 -19.31
CA LEU A 251 -26.36 -35.83 -19.03
C LEU A 251 -26.68 -36.00 -17.54
N ASN A 252 -25.78 -36.60 -16.75
CA ASN A 252 -25.98 -36.82 -15.31
C ASN A 252 -24.67 -36.57 -14.54
N PRO A 253 -24.46 -35.34 -14.03
CA PRO A 253 -23.29 -34.96 -13.24
C PRO A 253 -23.07 -35.79 -11.97
N TRP A 254 -24.16 -36.17 -11.28
CA TRP A 254 -24.08 -36.97 -10.05
C TRP A 254 -23.56 -38.38 -10.33
N LYS A 255 -24.05 -39.01 -11.40
CA LYS A 255 -23.56 -40.32 -11.85
C LYS A 255 -22.10 -40.28 -12.27
N GLU A 256 -21.70 -39.25 -13.00
CA GLU A 256 -20.32 -39.11 -13.48
C GLU A 256 -19.35 -38.81 -12.33
N SER A 257 -19.74 -37.96 -11.37
CA SER A 257 -19.00 -37.76 -10.13
C SER A 257 -18.90 -39.04 -9.29
N PHE A 258 -19.98 -39.82 -9.19
CA PHE A 258 -19.96 -41.15 -8.54
C PHE A 258 -18.95 -42.08 -9.22
N ARG A 259 -18.92 -42.10 -10.57
CA ARG A 259 -17.98 -42.92 -11.36
C ARG A 259 -16.52 -42.56 -11.05
N GLN A 260 -16.23 -41.28 -10.83
CA GLN A 260 -14.90 -40.77 -10.49
C GLN A 260 -14.50 -41.13 -9.04
N LEU A 261 -15.41 -41.03 -8.08
CA LEU A 261 -15.09 -41.22 -6.65
C LEU A 261 -15.25 -42.65 -6.10
N ARG A 262 -15.99 -43.56 -6.75
CA ARG A 262 -16.32 -44.91 -6.23
C ARG A 262 -15.13 -45.79 -5.82
N HIS A 263 -13.93 -45.47 -6.28
CA HIS A 263 -12.70 -46.22 -6.00
C HIS A 263 -11.93 -45.69 -4.78
N ALA A 264 -12.39 -44.58 -4.19
CA ALA A 264 -11.83 -44.04 -2.97
C ALA A 264 -11.98 -45.00 -1.78
N VAL A 265 -11.15 -44.77 -0.77
CA VAL A 265 -11.22 -45.38 0.54
C VAL A 265 -11.94 -44.43 1.49
N HIS A 266 -12.99 -44.90 2.16
CA HIS A 266 -13.80 -44.07 3.04
C HIS A 266 -13.35 -44.21 4.51
N VAL A 267 -13.05 -43.09 5.18
CA VAL A 267 -12.79 -43.07 6.63
C VAL A 267 -13.99 -42.42 7.30
N ARG A 268 -14.81 -43.22 8.00
CA ARG A 268 -16.09 -42.78 8.59
C ARG A 268 -16.45 -43.59 9.86
N PRO A 269 -15.95 -43.18 11.04
CA PRO A 269 -16.07 -43.96 12.26
C PRO A 269 -17.52 -44.21 12.67
N ARG A 270 -17.87 -45.45 13.04
CA ARG A 270 -19.21 -45.94 13.42
C ARG A 270 -20.24 -46.00 12.28
N TYR A 271 -19.82 -45.90 11.02
CA TYR A 271 -20.71 -45.97 9.84
C TYR A 271 -20.48 -47.19 8.94
N ALA A 272 -19.85 -48.25 9.44
CA ALA A 272 -19.69 -49.52 8.71
C ALA A 272 -21.01 -50.03 8.06
N HIS A 273 -22.15 -49.84 8.76
CA HIS A 273 -23.50 -50.16 8.28
C HIS A 273 -23.94 -49.46 6.97
N VAL A 274 -23.23 -48.42 6.51
CA VAL A 274 -23.48 -47.74 5.22
C VAL A 274 -22.86 -48.49 4.03
N TYR A 275 -21.85 -49.33 4.31
CA TYR A 275 -21.01 -50.01 3.33
C TYR A 275 -21.15 -51.54 3.39
N GLU A 276 -21.22 -52.11 4.59
CA GLU A 276 -21.28 -53.56 4.83
C GLU A 276 -22.68 -54.16 4.63
N GLY A 277 -22.75 -55.46 4.32
CA GLY A 277 -24.01 -56.22 4.21
C GLY A 277 -24.87 -55.89 2.98
N HIS A 278 -24.41 -55.00 2.09
CA HIS A 278 -25.18 -54.51 0.95
C HIS A 278 -24.80 -55.20 -0.36
N VAL A 279 -25.61 -56.17 -0.78
CA VAL A 279 -25.54 -56.72 -2.14
C VAL A 279 -25.72 -55.57 -3.13
N GLY A 280 -24.68 -55.29 -3.91
CA GLY A 280 -24.69 -54.26 -4.94
C GLY A 280 -23.84 -53.01 -4.67
N ARG A 281 -23.31 -52.86 -3.46
CA ARG A 281 -22.38 -51.78 -3.07
C ARG A 281 -21.00 -52.36 -2.74
N SER A 282 -19.94 -51.71 -3.24
CA SER A 282 -18.55 -52.17 -3.03
C SER A 282 -17.60 -50.98 -2.94
N MET A 283 -17.52 -50.37 -1.75
CA MET A 283 -16.63 -49.26 -1.43
C MET A 283 -15.83 -49.61 -0.16
N PRO A 284 -14.50 -49.69 -0.20
CA PRO A 284 -13.68 -49.94 0.99
C PRO A 284 -13.81 -48.83 2.02
N HIS A 285 -13.94 -49.21 3.28
CA HIS A 285 -14.19 -48.30 4.38
C HIS A 285 -13.40 -48.72 5.62
N PHE A 286 -13.03 -47.76 6.47
CA PHE A 286 -12.27 -47.97 7.70
C PHE A 286 -12.77 -47.08 8.84
N GLU A 287 -12.56 -47.55 10.07
CA GLU A 287 -12.86 -46.81 11.30
C GLU A 287 -11.77 -45.79 11.63
N THR A 288 -10.51 -46.04 11.25
CA THR A 288 -9.39 -45.12 11.49
C THR A 288 -8.63 -44.76 10.21
N PHE A 289 -7.99 -43.58 10.25
CA PHE A 289 -7.16 -43.09 9.15
C PHE A 289 -5.90 -43.97 8.93
N THR A 290 -5.27 -44.46 10.01
CA THR A 290 -4.11 -45.36 9.95
C THR A 290 -4.42 -46.66 9.19
N GLN A 291 -5.60 -47.25 9.41
CA GLN A 291 -6.05 -48.45 8.68
C GLN A 291 -6.21 -48.18 7.18
N ALA A 292 -6.76 -47.03 6.80
CA ALA A 292 -6.93 -46.64 5.40
C ALA A 292 -5.59 -46.41 4.68
N LEU A 293 -4.59 -45.82 5.35
CA LEU A 293 -3.24 -45.69 4.80
C LEU A 293 -2.57 -47.07 4.61
N GLN A 294 -2.55 -47.90 5.66
CA GLN A 294 -1.97 -49.25 5.59
C GLN A 294 -2.55 -50.10 4.46
N PHE A 295 -3.87 -49.98 4.23
CA PHE A 295 -4.56 -50.63 3.12
C PHE A 295 -4.12 -50.08 1.75
N LEU A 296 -4.01 -48.76 1.59
CA LEU A 296 -3.54 -48.15 0.33
C LEU A 296 -2.06 -48.39 0.04
N ASP A 297 -1.23 -48.57 1.07
CA ASP A 297 0.19 -48.95 0.91
C ASP A 297 0.36 -50.43 0.55
N ALA A 298 -0.63 -51.28 0.85
CA ALA A 298 -0.69 -52.67 0.40
C ALA A 298 -1.23 -52.83 -1.05
N GLU A 299 -1.90 -51.82 -1.61
CA GLU A 299 -2.43 -51.83 -2.99
C GLU A 299 -1.73 -50.77 -3.88
N PRO A 300 -0.46 -50.97 -4.29
CA PRO A 300 0.33 -49.94 -4.99
C PRO A 300 -0.19 -49.54 -6.38
N GLU A 301 -0.90 -50.45 -7.07
CA GLU A 301 -1.53 -50.19 -8.39
C GLU A 301 -2.84 -49.37 -8.28
N ARG A 302 -3.31 -49.10 -7.06
CA ARG A 302 -4.58 -48.39 -6.83
C ARG A 302 -4.35 -46.89 -6.67
N GLU A 303 -5.31 -46.11 -7.15
CA GLU A 303 -5.36 -44.69 -6.81
C GLU A 303 -5.50 -44.49 -5.30
N LYS A 304 -4.47 -43.88 -4.70
CA LYS A 304 -4.42 -43.55 -3.27
C LYS A 304 -5.32 -42.34 -2.96
N LEU A 305 -6.64 -42.54 -2.92
CA LEU A 305 -7.63 -41.52 -2.60
C LEU A 305 -8.42 -41.90 -1.33
N ILE A 306 -8.37 -41.02 -0.33
CA ILE A 306 -9.09 -41.11 0.94
C ILE A 306 -10.16 -40.03 1.02
N LEU A 307 -11.40 -40.44 1.27
CA LEU A 307 -12.51 -39.56 1.64
C LEU A 307 -12.69 -39.60 3.15
N LEU A 308 -12.29 -38.52 3.80
CA LEU A 308 -12.42 -38.33 5.25
C LEU A 308 -13.76 -37.64 5.54
N HIS A 309 -14.69 -38.38 6.11
CA HIS A 309 -16.07 -37.94 6.28
C HIS A 309 -16.26 -36.95 7.44
N THR A 310 -17.46 -36.39 7.56
CA THR A 310 -17.87 -35.49 8.65
C THR A 310 -17.49 -36.06 10.02
N GLY A 311 -16.65 -35.34 10.77
CA GLY A 311 -16.12 -35.82 12.04
C GLY A 311 -14.95 -35.00 12.58
N HIS A 312 -14.64 -35.23 13.86
CA HIS A 312 -13.44 -34.72 14.52
C HIS A 312 -12.53 -35.90 14.83
N TYR A 313 -11.32 -35.89 14.27
CA TYR A 313 -10.37 -36.99 14.26
C TYR A 313 -9.14 -36.64 15.09
N PHE A 314 -8.76 -37.55 15.99
CA PHE A 314 -7.54 -37.50 16.80
C PHE A 314 -6.68 -38.72 16.44
N PRO A 315 -6.02 -38.72 15.27
CA PRO A 315 -5.18 -39.84 14.84
C PRO A 315 -3.83 -39.85 15.59
N GLU A 316 -3.07 -40.92 15.39
CA GLU A 316 -1.60 -40.86 15.59
C GLU A 316 -0.98 -39.84 14.61
N PRO A 317 0.22 -39.29 14.89
CA PRO A 317 0.86 -38.30 14.02
C PRO A 317 0.98 -38.79 12.57
N ILE A 318 0.43 -38.01 11.63
CA ILE A 318 0.31 -38.45 10.23
C ILE A 318 1.61 -38.13 9.48
N LEU A 319 2.36 -39.17 9.11
CA LEU A 319 3.49 -39.08 8.20
C LEU A 319 3.07 -39.47 6.77
N ILE A 320 3.30 -38.59 5.80
CA ILE A 320 3.01 -38.82 4.38
C ILE A 320 4.32 -38.82 3.58
N SER A 321 4.64 -39.98 3.01
CA SER A 321 5.80 -40.24 2.14
C SER A 321 5.40 -40.79 0.76
N SER A 322 4.13 -40.64 0.36
CA SER A 322 3.61 -41.11 -0.92
C SER A 322 2.53 -40.17 -1.49
N PRO A 323 2.17 -40.23 -2.79
CA PRO A 323 1.27 -39.28 -3.44
C PRO A 323 -0.23 -39.50 -3.13
N VAL A 324 -0.56 -39.71 -1.85
CA VAL A 324 -1.92 -39.90 -1.34
C VAL A 324 -2.75 -38.61 -1.42
N GLN A 325 -4.02 -38.76 -1.75
CA GLN A 325 -5.01 -37.70 -1.84
C GLN A 325 -5.99 -37.85 -0.66
N ILE A 326 -6.15 -36.81 0.16
CA ILE A 326 -7.00 -36.81 1.36
C ILE A 326 -7.99 -35.65 1.25
N ILE A 327 -9.30 -35.96 1.30
CA ILE A 327 -10.34 -34.94 1.07
C ILE A 327 -11.44 -35.03 2.11
N GLY A 328 -11.78 -33.88 2.68
CA GLY A 328 -12.96 -33.72 3.51
C GLY A 328 -14.26 -33.96 2.70
N ALA A 329 -15.10 -34.86 3.20
CA ALA A 329 -16.42 -35.16 2.68
C ALA A 329 -17.48 -34.77 3.72
N SER A 330 -18.38 -33.85 3.36
CA SER A 330 -19.47 -33.44 4.25
C SER A 330 -20.64 -32.82 3.49
N SER A 331 -21.83 -32.89 4.09
CA SER A 331 -23.02 -32.16 3.67
C SER A 331 -23.06 -30.73 4.21
N GLN A 332 -22.23 -30.42 5.21
CA GLN A 332 -22.14 -29.09 5.81
C GLN A 332 -21.33 -28.13 4.93
N CYS A 333 -21.66 -26.84 4.99
CA CYS A 333 -20.97 -25.79 4.25
C CYS A 333 -20.46 -24.68 5.20
N PRO A 334 -19.18 -24.30 5.14
CA PRO A 334 -18.10 -24.88 4.34
C PRO A 334 -17.64 -26.24 4.90
N ILE A 335 -17.35 -27.19 4.00
CA ILE A 335 -16.96 -28.59 4.33
C ILE A 335 -15.77 -28.62 5.29
N ASN A 336 -14.81 -27.72 5.09
CA ASN A 336 -13.57 -27.69 5.87
C ASN A 336 -13.78 -27.47 7.38
N LYS A 337 -14.92 -26.92 7.82
CA LYS A 337 -15.27 -26.80 9.24
C LYS A 337 -15.85 -28.07 9.86
N ALA A 338 -16.32 -29.02 9.05
CA ALA A 338 -17.04 -30.22 9.47
C ALA A 338 -16.17 -31.48 9.46
N VAL A 339 -14.99 -31.42 8.82
CA VAL A 339 -13.97 -32.46 8.82
C VAL A 339 -12.71 -31.87 9.45
N VAL A 340 -12.38 -32.30 10.68
CA VAL A 340 -11.28 -31.73 11.47
C VAL A 340 -10.30 -32.83 11.86
N ILE A 341 -9.03 -32.66 11.51
CA ILE A 341 -7.92 -33.46 12.04
C ILE A 341 -7.19 -32.61 13.08
N GLU A 342 -7.13 -33.08 14.33
CA GLU A 342 -6.53 -32.38 15.44
C GLU A 342 -5.50 -33.27 16.16
N GLN A 343 -4.34 -32.70 16.47
CA GLN A 343 -3.28 -33.34 17.24
C GLN A 343 -2.87 -32.46 18.43
N ARG A 344 -2.36 -33.09 19.49
CA ARG A 344 -2.02 -32.42 20.76
C ARG A 344 -0.55 -32.59 21.18
N ASP A 345 0.05 -33.74 20.90
CA ASP A 345 1.39 -34.06 21.40
C ASP A 345 2.50 -33.94 20.35
N ASP A 346 2.16 -33.93 19.05
CA ASP A 346 3.12 -33.87 17.92
C ASP A 346 2.51 -33.10 16.73
N THR A 347 3.25 -32.96 15.63
CA THR A 347 2.78 -32.37 14.37
C THR A 347 1.61 -33.17 13.80
N THR A 348 0.56 -32.46 13.38
CA THR A 348 -0.70 -33.10 12.92
C THR A 348 -0.52 -33.85 11.61
N VAL A 349 0.18 -33.23 10.65
CA VAL A 349 0.52 -33.82 9.35
C VAL A 349 1.92 -33.39 8.94
N THR A 350 2.80 -34.35 8.70
CA THR A 350 4.17 -34.16 8.19
C THR A 350 4.30 -34.77 6.81
N LEU A 351 4.69 -33.98 5.82
CA LEU A 351 4.94 -34.42 4.45
C LEU A 351 6.44 -34.39 4.15
N VAL A 352 6.99 -35.54 3.79
CA VAL A 352 8.44 -35.78 3.59
C VAL A 352 8.73 -36.22 2.15
N GLU A 353 9.95 -36.67 1.88
CA GLU A 353 10.35 -37.25 0.59
C GLU A 353 9.35 -38.32 0.11
N GLY A 354 9.08 -38.38 -1.20
CA GLY A 354 8.07 -39.25 -1.79
C GLY A 354 6.62 -38.71 -1.75
N SER A 355 6.32 -37.68 -0.95
CA SER A 355 4.99 -37.03 -0.93
C SER A 355 4.71 -36.09 -2.12
N THR A 356 5.60 -36.02 -3.11
CA THR A 356 5.40 -35.23 -4.33
C THR A 356 4.17 -35.72 -5.09
N GLY A 357 3.19 -34.82 -5.27
CA GLY A 357 1.87 -35.14 -5.82
C GLY A 357 0.79 -35.44 -4.77
N ALA A 358 1.14 -35.60 -3.49
CA ALA A 358 0.12 -35.73 -2.43
C ALA A 358 -0.81 -34.52 -2.41
N TYR A 359 -2.08 -34.75 -2.10
CA TYR A 359 -3.13 -33.74 -2.08
C TYR A 359 -3.86 -33.76 -0.73
N ILE A 360 -4.05 -32.60 -0.11
CA ILE A 360 -4.89 -32.46 1.08
C ILE A 360 -5.88 -31.33 0.82
N GLY A 361 -7.18 -31.59 0.99
CA GLY A 361 -8.17 -30.53 0.73
C GLY A 361 -9.50 -30.65 1.46
N TYR A 362 -10.22 -29.52 1.49
CA TYR A 362 -11.58 -29.42 2.04
C TYR A 362 -11.72 -29.84 3.52
N LEU A 363 -10.67 -29.72 4.34
CA LEU A 363 -10.66 -30.11 5.76
C LEU A 363 -9.96 -29.07 6.66
N THR A 364 -10.10 -29.20 7.98
CA THR A 364 -9.31 -28.44 8.97
C THR A 364 -8.13 -29.27 9.47
N LEU A 365 -6.94 -28.66 9.55
CA LEU A 365 -5.77 -29.18 10.25
C LEU A 365 -5.51 -28.34 11.51
N ARG A 366 -5.35 -29.00 12.67
CA ARG A 366 -5.13 -28.36 13.97
C ARG A 366 -4.01 -28.98 14.77
N PHE A 367 -3.20 -28.11 15.37
CA PHE A 367 -2.29 -28.49 16.46
C PHE A 367 -2.65 -27.70 17.72
N ASN A 368 -3.25 -28.37 18.69
CA ASN A 368 -3.77 -27.79 19.92
C ASN A 368 -3.18 -28.52 21.14
N PRO A 369 -1.99 -28.14 21.62
CA PRO A 369 -1.33 -28.86 22.70
C PRO A 369 -2.04 -28.69 24.06
N ASP A 370 -2.25 -29.79 24.78
CA ASP A 370 -2.94 -29.84 26.08
C ASP A 370 -2.13 -29.15 27.21
N LYS A 371 -0.84 -28.89 27.00
CA LYS A 371 0.07 -28.24 27.95
C LYS A 371 0.89 -27.19 27.23
N ALA A 372 1.35 -26.18 27.97
CA ALA A 372 2.34 -25.25 27.47
C ALA A 372 3.58 -26.05 27.00
N PRO A 373 4.06 -25.84 25.76
CA PRO A 373 5.17 -26.61 25.21
C PRO A 373 6.42 -26.44 26.08
N PRO A 374 7.22 -27.51 26.29
CA PRO A 374 8.44 -27.43 27.08
C PRO A 374 9.40 -26.41 26.44
N ALA A 375 10.11 -25.64 27.28
CA ALA A 375 10.99 -24.55 26.84
C ALA A 375 12.28 -25.00 26.10
N VAL A 376 12.28 -26.19 25.50
CA VAL A 376 13.42 -26.82 24.84
C VAL A 376 13.38 -26.50 23.34
N PRO A 377 14.40 -25.84 22.76
CA PRO A 377 14.34 -25.35 21.37
C PRO A 377 14.14 -26.38 20.25
N HIS A 378 14.30 -27.67 20.55
CA HIS A 378 14.46 -28.77 19.58
C HIS A 378 13.15 -29.51 19.23
N GLN A 379 12.05 -29.25 19.92
CA GLN A 379 10.74 -29.87 19.66
C GLN A 379 9.71 -28.77 19.35
N GLN A 380 9.63 -28.41 18.06
CA GLN A 380 8.61 -27.51 17.52
C GLN A 380 7.68 -28.33 16.64
N HIS A 381 6.40 -28.34 16.97
CA HIS A 381 5.36 -29.09 16.30
C HIS A 381 4.38 -28.13 15.60
N TYR A 382 3.70 -28.61 14.55
CA TYR A 382 2.95 -27.78 13.62
C TYR A 382 1.58 -28.40 13.27
N ALA A 383 0.63 -27.61 12.78
CA ALA A 383 -0.60 -28.16 12.19
C ALA A 383 -0.35 -28.75 10.80
N LEU A 384 0.69 -28.28 10.09
CA LEU A 384 1.17 -28.80 8.82
C LEU A 384 2.68 -28.58 8.71
N GLU A 385 3.43 -29.64 8.43
CA GLU A 385 4.86 -29.59 8.13
C GLU A 385 5.15 -30.16 6.74
N VAL A 386 5.99 -29.47 5.97
CA VAL A 386 6.47 -29.91 4.65
C VAL A 386 8.00 -29.80 4.61
N THR A 387 8.68 -30.90 4.30
CA THR A 387 10.14 -30.97 4.34
C THR A 387 10.70 -32.01 3.36
N GLU A 388 12.03 -32.09 3.21
CA GLU A 388 12.73 -33.15 2.45
C GLU A 388 12.19 -33.33 1.01
N GLU A 389 12.43 -32.34 0.15
CA GLU A 389 12.03 -32.35 -1.28
C GLU A 389 10.51 -32.51 -1.57
N ALA A 390 9.66 -32.51 -0.54
CA ALA A 390 8.21 -32.61 -0.67
C ALA A 390 7.58 -31.45 -1.47
N SER A 391 6.74 -31.78 -2.45
CA SER A 391 5.95 -30.81 -3.23
C SER A 391 4.43 -31.10 -3.29
N PRO A 392 3.75 -31.22 -2.13
CA PRO A 392 2.33 -31.53 -2.07
C PRO A 392 1.42 -30.35 -2.44
N VAL A 393 0.15 -30.62 -2.70
CA VAL A 393 -0.91 -29.63 -2.93
C VAL A 393 -1.84 -29.58 -1.72
N ILE A 394 -2.03 -28.39 -1.14
CA ILE A 394 -2.96 -28.16 -0.04
C ILE A 394 -4.01 -27.13 -0.52
N ASP A 395 -5.28 -27.52 -0.59
CA ASP A 395 -6.34 -26.75 -1.26
C ASP A 395 -7.61 -26.61 -0.42
N ARG A 396 -8.05 -25.38 -0.16
CA ARG A 396 -9.29 -25.07 0.61
C ARG A 396 -9.29 -25.59 2.06
N CYS A 397 -8.11 -25.82 2.63
CA CYS A 397 -7.98 -26.19 4.03
C CYS A 397 -8.09 -24.98 4.95
N HIS A 398 -8.60 -25.20 6.16
CA HIS A 398 -8.43 -24.29 7.28
C HIS A 398 -7.29 -24.84 8.15
N ILE A 399 -6.34 -24.00 8.57
CA ILE A 399 -5.17 -24.43 9.33
C ILE A 399 -5.00 -23.47 10.50
N ASN A 400 -4.98 -23.99 11.73
CA ASN A 400 -4.79 -23.18 12.93
C ASN A 400 -4.01 -23.94 14.01
N SER A 401 -3.35 -23.20 14.91
CA SER A 401 -2.54 -23.78 15.99
C SER A 401 -2.61 -22.92 17.25
N THR A 402 -2.98 -23.51 18.40
CA THR A 402 -2.94 -22.82 19.70
C THR A 402 -1.59 -22.94 20.40
N SER A 403 -0.57 -23.50 19.73
CA SER A 403 0.79 -23.56 20.26
C SER A 403 1.39 -22.16 20.38
N SER A 404 2.01 -21.88 21.53
CA SER A 404 2.80 -20.66 21.77
C SER A 404 4.21 -20.73 21.20
N VAL A 405 4.62 -21.85 20.58
CA VAL A 405 5.91 -22.02 19.87
C VAL A 405 5.70 -22.64 18.48
N GLY A 406 6.65 -22.42 17.57
CA GLY A 406 6.56 -22.94 16.20
C GLY A 406 5.62 -22.11 15.32
N ALA A 407 4.85 -22.77 14.46
CA ALA A 407 3.93 -22.12 13.52
C ALA A 407 2.71 -23.02 13.24
N ALA A 408 1.70 -22.51 12.54
CA ALA A 408 0.63 -23.37 12.02
C ALA A 408 1.10 -24.16 10.78
N VAL A 409 1.77 -23.50 9.84
CA VAL A 409 2.41 -24.12 8.66
C VAL A 409 3.92 -23.94 8.72
N CYS A 410 4.69 -25.02 8.61
CA CYS A 410 6.14 -25.01 8.50
C CYS A 410 6.59 -25.63 7.17
N VAL A 411 7.49 -24.93 6.47
CA VAL A 411 8.16 -25.45 5.27
C VAL A 411 9.67 -25.30 5.46
N LYS A 412 10.39 -26.41 5.52
CA LYS A 412 11.82 -26.40 5.91
C LYS A 412 12.67 -27.34 5.07
N ARG A 413 13.96 -26.99 4.95
CA ARG A 413 15.00 -27.64 4.12
C ARG A 413 14.83 -27.38 2.62
N THR A 414 15.95 -27.49 1.90
CA THR A 414 16.04 -27.31 0.45
C THR A 414 15.02 -28.16 -0.31
N ALA A 415 14.58 -27.67 -1.47
CA ALA A 415 13.62 -28.31 -2.39
C ALA A 415 12.20 -28.58 -1.87
N ALA A 416 11.92 -28.44 -0.56
CA ALA A 416 10.54 -28.41 -0.05
C ALA A 416 9.76 -27.26 -0.70
N ASN A 417 8.69 -27.57 -1.43
CA ASN A 417 7.98 -26.63 -2.31
C ASN A 417 6.48 -26.96 -2.43
N PRO A 418 5.69 -26.84 -1.33
CA PRO A 418 4.26 -27.09 -1.35
C PRO A 418 3.49 -26.04 -2.17
N LYS A 419 2.36 -26.45 -2.73
CA LYS A 419 1.39 -25.57 -3.40
C LYS A 419 0.15 -25.41 -2.50
N VAL A 420 0.15 -24.37 -1.70
CA VAL A 420 -0.95 -24.03 -0.78
C VAL A 420 -1.86 -23.01 -1.46
N ARG A 421 -3.14 -23.33 -1.65
CA ARG A 421 -4.07 -22.44 -2.36
C ARG A 421 -5.48 -22.43 -1.77
N HIS A 422 -6.12 -21.27 -1.82
CA HIS A 422 -7.48 -21.05 -1.27
C HIS A 422 -7.62 -21.42 0.23
N CYS A 423 -6.51 -21.45 0.97
CA CYS A 423 -6.48 -21.87 2.37
C CYS A 423 -6.65 -20.70 3.33
N THR A 424 -7.11 -21.00 4.54
CA THR A 424 -7.34 -20.03 5.62
C THR A 424 -6.46 -20.39 6.82
N ILE A 425 -5.34 -19.69 6.98
CA ILE A 425 -4.34 -19.87 8.04
C ILE A 425 -4.54 -18.76 9.09
N THR A 426 -5.41 -19.00 10.07
CA THR A 426 -5.88 -17.94 10.97
C THR A 426 -5.98 -18.36 12.42
N ASP A 427 -6.01 -17.35 13.30
CA ASP A 427 -6.26 -17.52 14.74
C ASP A 427 -5.20 -18.41 15.42
N CYS A 428 -3.94 -18.24 15.02
CA CYS A 428 -2.80 -18.98 15.56
C CYS A 428 -2.11 -18.21 16.70
N GLU A 429 -1.72 -18.90 17.78
CA GLU A 429 -1.06 -18.27 18.94
C GLU A 429 0.45 -18.04 18.79
N ASN A 430 1.01 -18.35 17.62
CA ASN A 430 2.35 -17.96 17.20
C ASN A 430 2.32 -17.49 15.72
N VAL A 431 3.25 -17.95 14.88
CA VAL A 431 3.36 -17.59 13.46
C VAL A 431 2.37 -18.37 12.60
N GLY A 432 1.80 -17.70 11.59
CA GLY A 432 0.92 -18.33 10.62
C GLY A 432 1.68 -19.31 9.72
N ILE A 433 2.63 -18.80 8.93
CA ILE A 433 3.43 -19.58 7.99
C ILE A 433 4.91 -19.28 8.19
N TYR A 434 5.72 -20.32 8.45
CA TYR A 434 7.16 -20.25 8.62
C TYR A 434 7.89 -21.01 7.50
N ILE A 435 8.80 -20.34 6.79
CA ILE A 435 9.60 -20.92 5.70
C ILE A 435 11.08 -20.68 5.99
N THR A 436 11.89 -21.76 6.03
CA THR A 436 13.30 -21.71 6.45
C THR A 436 14.20 -22.67 5.65
N ASP A 437 15.51 -22.46 5.77
CA ASP A 437 16.58 -23.38 5.34
C ASP A 437 16.56 -23.72 3.84
N GLY A 438 16.51 -22.68 3.00
CA GLY A 438 16.48 -22.82 1.54
C GLY A 438 15.15 -23.30 0.94
N ALA A 439 14.13 -23.55 1.78
CA ALA A 439 12.81 -23.97 1.33
C ALA A 439 12.14 -22.94 0.40
N GLN A 440 11.26 -23.46 -0.45
CA GLN A 440 10.42 -22.69 -1.37
C GLN A 440 8.95 -22.77 -0.88
N GLY A 441 7.98 -22.76 -1.79
CA GLY A 441 6.55 -22.84 -1.51
C GLY A 441 5.77 -21.84 -2.36
N GLN A 442 4.60 -22.24 -2.82
CA GLN A 442 3.71 -21.45 -3.66
C GLN A 442 2.40 -21.26 -2.89
N PHE A 443 2.12 -20.02 -2.49
CA PHE A 443 0.95 -19.63 -1.70
C PHE A 443 0.04 -18.75 -2.57
N GLU A 444 -1.16 -19.22 -2.88
CA GLU A 444 -2.05 -18.54 -3.83
C GLU A 444 -3.48 -18.36 -3.31
N ASP A 445 -4.01 -17.14 -3.39
CA ASP A 445 -5.38 -16.82 -2.96
C ASP A 445 -5.67 -17.28 -1.51
N CYS A 446 -4.66 -17.19 -0.63
CA CYS A 446 -4.75 -17.60 0.77
C CYS A 446 -5.07 -16.42 1.70
N GLU A 447 -5.82 -16.72 2.76
CA GLU A 447 -6.18 -15.84 3.86
C GLU A 447 -5.28 -16.15 5.06
N ILE A 448 -4.52 -15.16 5.55
CA ILE A 448 -3.52 -15.30 6.62
C ILE A 448 -3.77 -14.20 7.65
N ALA A 449 -4.41 -14.52 8.77
CA ALA A 449 -5.01 -13.50 9.62
C ALA A 449 -5.11 -13.81 11.12
N ARG A 450 -5.11 -12.75 11.94
CA ARG A 450 -5.32 -12.84 13.40
C ARG A 450 -4.33 -13.73 14.15
N ASN A 451 -3.14 -13.90 13.59
CA ASN A 451 -2.04 -14.63 14.21
C ASN A 451 -1.35 -13.75 15.28
N SER A 452 -0.86 -14.36 16.36
CA SER A 452 -0.32 -13.64 17.52
C SER A 452 1.10 -13.11 17.30
N LEU A 453 1.90 -13.76 16.45
CA LEU A 453 3.16 -13.22 15.92
C LEU A 453 3.04 -12.99 14.40
N ALA A 454 4.13 -13.15 13.64
CA ALA A 454 4.16 -12.84 12.22
C ALA A 454 3.13 -13.65 11.39
N GLY A 455 2.48 -13.00 10.44
CA GLY A 455 1.60 -13.68 9.48
C GLY A 455 2.38 -14.66 8.60
N VAL A 456 3.46 -14.16 7.99
CA VAL A 456 4.43 -14.93 7.20
C VAL A 456 5.84 -14.63 7.70
N TRP A 457 6.65 -15.66 7.90
CA TRP A 457 8.01 -15.55 8.40
C TRP A 457 8.98 -16.32 7.48
N VAL A 458 9.95 -15.61 6.88
CA VAL A 458 10.89 -16.16 5.88
C VAL A 458 12.33 -15.97 6.36
N LYS A 459 13.10 -17.06 6.47
CA LYS A 459 14.50 -16.99 6.94
C LYS A 459 15.46 -17.98 6.28
N ASN A 460 16.75 -17.88 6.60
CA ASN A 460 17.78 -18.84 6.19
C ASN A 460 17.74 -19.15 4.68
N GLN A 461 17.81 -18.10 3.86
CA GLN A 461 17.80 -18.19 2.39
C GLN A 461 16.53 -18.81 1.76
N ALA A 462 15.45 -19.04 2.53
CA ALA A 462 14.16 -19.44 1.99
C ALA A 462 13.62 -18.41 0.98
N ASN A 463 12.95 -18.90 -0.07
CA ASN A 463 12.46 -18.08 -1.17
C ASN A 463 11.03 -18.48 -1.64
N PRO A 464 10.00 -18.31 -0.79
CA PRO A 464 8.62 -18.64 -1.15
C PRO A 464 8.02 -17.62 -2.14
N PHE A 465 7.02 -18.07 -2.90
CA PHE A 465 6.22 -17.26 -3.81
C PHE A 465 4.80 -17.09 -3.26
N PHE A 466 4.39 -15.86 -3.00
CA PHE A 466 3.05 -15.49 -2.54
C PHE A 466 2.32 -14.70 -3.63
N ARG A 467 1.08 -15.07 -3.95
CA ARG A 467 0.29 -14.41 -5.01
C ARG A 467 -1.18 -14.25 -4.62
N ARG A 468 -1.69 -13.01 -4.67
CA ARG A 468 -3.08 -12.67 -4.31
C ARG A 468 -3.47 -13.12 -2.89
N CYS A 469 -2.51 -13.15 -1.97
CA CYS A 469 -2.77 -13.49 -0.57
C CYS A 469 -3.22 -12.26 0.23
N HIS A 470 -4.08 -12.50 1.21
CA HIS A 470 -4.53 -11.50 2.18
C HIS A 470 -3.82 -11.77 3.52
N ILE A 471 -3.05 -10.79 4.02
CA ILE A 471 -2.18 -10.94 5.20
C ILE A 471 -2.52 -9.83 6.19
N HIS A 472 -3.42 -10.08 7.14
CA HIS A 472 -4.06 -8.99 7.86
C HIS A 472 -4.52 -9.26 9.30
N HIS A 473 -4.74 -8.18 10.05
CA HIS A 473 -5.25 -8.22 11.43
C HIS A 473 -4.38 -9.05 12.39
N GLY A 474 -3.09 -9.24 12.08
CA GLY A 474 -2.12 -9.89 12.97
C GLY A 474 -1.76 -9.00 14.17
N LYS A 475 -1.44 -9.63 15.31
CA LYS A 475 -1.03 -8.91 16.54
C LYS A 475 0.43 -8.43 16.49
N ASP A 476 1.15 -8.72 15.40
CA ASP A 476 2.55 -8.35 15.15
C ASP A 476 2.74 -7.90 13.67
N VAL A 477 3.91 -8.16 13.06
CA VAL A 477 4.25 -7.89 11.65
C VAL A 477 3.45 -8.78 10.67
N GLY A 478 3.05 -8.23 9.51
CA GLY A 478 2.38 -9.00 8.46
C GLY A 478 3.32 -10.02 7.79
N VAL A 479 4.38 -9.54 7.15
CA VAL A 479 5.43 -10.35 6.50
C VAL A 479 6.79 -9.99 7.10
N PHE A 480 7.49 -10.94 7.69
CA PHE A 480 8.83 -10.72 8.25
C PHE A 480 9.87 -11.55 7.50
N THR A 481 10.90 -10.88 6.96
CA THR A 481 12.01 -11.50 6.23
C THR A 481 13.34 -11.16 6.89
N PHE A 482 14.15 -12.18 7.22
CA PHE A 482 15.40 -12.00 7.98
C PHE A 482 16.40 -13.11 7.70
N GLU A 483 17.65 -12.98 8.18
CA GLU A 483 18.70 -14.02 8.03
C GLU A 483 18.87 -14.49 6.57
N TYR A 484 19.14 -13.54 5.66
CA TYR A 484 19.20 -13.77 4.21
C TYR A 484 17.91 -14.31 3.58
N GLY A 485 16.77 -14.25 4.28
CA GLY A 485 15.46 -14.60 3.73
C GLY A 485 15.14 -13.79 2.47
N MET A 486 14.60 -14.48 1.48
CA MET A 486 14.21 -13.92 0.18
C MET A 486 12.67 -13.85 0.14
N GLY A 487 12.05 -14.33 -0.94
CA GLY A 487 10.61 -14.36 -1.11
C GLY A 487 10.13 -13.37 -2.17
N TYR A 488 9.07 -13.77 -2.88
CA TYR A 488 8.46 -12.99 -3.95
C TYR A 488 6.97 -12.83 -3.67
N PHE A 489 6.49 -11.60 -3.54
CA PHE A 489 5.10 -11.27 -3.20
C PHE A 489 4.47 -10.51 -4.37
N GLU A 490 3.46 -11.08 -5.02
CA GLU A 490 2.72 -10.47 -6.13
C GLU A 490 1.25 -10.22 -5.78
N LYS A 491 0.77 -8.97 -5.90
CA LYS A 491 -0.66 -8.63 -5.74
C LYS A 491 -1.25 -9.06 -4.40
N CYS A 492 -0.44 -9.16 -3.35
CA CYS A 492 -0.92 -9.43 -2.00
C CYS A 492 -1.49 -8.16 -1.37
N ASN A 493 -2.50 -8.30 -0.52
CA ASN A 493 -3.02 -7.21 0.30
C ASN A 493 -2.59 -7.44 1.77
N ILE A 494 -1.82 -6.51 2.32
CA ILE A 494 -1.14 -6.63 3.61
C ILE A 494 -1.59 -5.46 4.49
N HIS A 495 -2.43 -5.71 5.50
CA HIS A 495 -3.11 -4.61 6.19
C HIS A 495 -3.57 -4.85 7.63
N SER A 496 -3.88 -3.77 8.33
CA SER A 496 -4.46 -3.82 9.69
C SER A 496 -3.63 -4.63 10.69
N ASN A 497 -2.34 -4.83 10.42
CA ASN A 497 -1.39 -5.51 11.31
C ASN A 497 -0.90 -4.52 12.37
N ARG A 498 -0.63 -5.03 13.57
CA ARG A 498 -0.29 -4.18 14.74
C ARG A 498 1.09 -3.53 14.63
N ILE A 499 2.05 -4.21 13.99
CA ILE A 499 3.38 -3.66 13.72
C ILE A 499 3.46 -3.39 12.21
N SER A 500 4.59 -3.64 11.58
CA SER A 500 4.84 -3.29 10.19
C SER A 500 4.03 -4.18 9.25
N GLY A 501 3.61 -3.66 8.10
CA GLY A 501 3.05 -4.51 7.04
C GLY A 501 4.10 -5.52 6.55
N ILE A 502 5.29 -5.02 6.26
CA ILE A 502 6.46 -5.82 5.88
C ILE A 502 7.67 -5.38 6.71
N GLU A 503 8.45 -6.34 7.24
CA GLU A 503 9.75 -6.09 7.86
C GLU A 503 10.87 -6.88 7.16
N VAL A 504 12.01 -6.21 6.95
CA VAL A 504 13.19 -6.77 6.28
C VAL A 504 14.44 -6.45 7.10
N LYS A 505 15.17 -7.49 7.55
CA LYS A 505 16.39 -7.29 8.33
C LYS A 505 17.49 -8.34 8.07
N ASN A 506 18.66 -8.18 8.68
CA ASN A 506 19.76 -9.16 8.62
C ASN A 506 20.08 -9.66 7.20
N ASN A 507 20.33 -8.72 6.28
CA ASN A 507 20.64 -8.96 4.86
C ASN A 507 19.54 -9.66 4.04
N ALA A 508 18.30 -9.76 4.54
CA ALA A 508 17.16 -10.24 3.77
C ALA A 508 16.86 -9.33 2.55
N ASN A 509 16.33 -9.92 1.49
CA ASN A 509 16.17 -9.25 0.19
C ASN A 509 14.91 -9.73 -0.57
N PRO A 510 13.69 -9.53 -0.03
CA PRO A 510 12.44 -9.90 -0.69
C PRO A 510 12.15 -9.03 -1.92
N THR A 511 11.37 -9.56 -2.85
CA THR A 511 10.82 -8.81 -3.99
C THR A 511 9.31 -8.67 -3.82
N VAL A 512 8.81 -7.44 -3.79
CA VAL A 512 7.40 -7.11 -3.49
C VAL A 512 6.86 -6.27 -4.64
N VAL A 513 5.87 -6.80 -5.36
CA VAL A 513 5.42 -6.29 -6.66
C VAL A 513 3.90 -6.18 -6.74
N ARG A 514 3.39 -4.97 -7.00
CA ARG A 514 1.94 -4.68 -7.15
C ARG A 514 1.10 -5.06 -5.94
N CYS A 515 1.71 -5.11 -4.76
CA CYS A 515 1.02 -5.34 -3.50
C CYS A 515 0.42 -4.04 -2.96
N GLU A 516 -0.56 -4.18 -2.07
CA GLU A 516 -1.12 -3.09 -1.28
C GLU A 516 -0.69 -3.28 0.18
N VAL A 517 -0.13 -2.22 0.80
CA VAL A 517 0.40 -2.25 2.17
C VAL A 517 -0.18 -1.07 2.95
N HIS A 518 -1.25 -1.31 3.72
CA HIS A 518 -2.10 -0.23 4.18
C HIS A 518 -2.71 -0.40 5.57
N HIS A 519 -3.11 0.71 6.20
CA HIS A 519 -3.83 0.70 7.49
C HIS A 519 -3.10 -0.06 8.63
N GLY A 520 -1.76 -0.18 8.56
CA GLY A 520 -0.94 -0.71 9.66
C GLY A 520 -0.80 0.31 10.80
N LEU A 521 -0.66 -0.19 12.04
CA LEU A 521 -0.53 0.67 13.23
C LEU A 521 0.91 1.19 13.46
N THR A 522 1.88 0.78 12.64
CA THR A 522 3.22 1.41 12.58
C THR A 522 3.57 1.82 11.14
N GLY A 523 4.79 1.56 10.66
CA GLY A 523 5.22 1.86 9.30
C GLY A 523 4.71 0.81 8.31
N GLY A 524 4.47 1.19 7.05
CA GLY A 524 4.03 0.23 6.03
C GLY A 524 5.10 -0.85 5.77
N ILE A 525 6.32 -0.41 5.48
CA ILE A 525 7.48 -1.27 5.20
C ILE A 525 8.66 -0.80 6.05
N TYR A 526 9.26 -1.69 6.84
CA TYR A 526 10.40 -1.39 7.71
C TYR A 526 11.65 -2.20 7.31
N ILE A 527 12.75 -1.50 7.03
CA ILE A 527 13.97 -2.08 6.46
C ILE A 527 15.16 -1.64 7.33
N HIS A 528 15.78 -2.59 8.04
CA HIS A 528 16.84 -2.32 9.02
C HIS A 528 17.93 -3.41 9.05
N GLU A 529 18.97 -3.25 9.87
CA GLU A 529 20.08 -4.21 10.02
C GLU A 529 20.62 -4.76 8.67
N LYS A 530 21.07 -3.86 7.78
CA LYS A 530 21.54 -4.17 6.41
C LYS A 530 20.50 -4.87 5.51
N GLY A 531 19.21 -4.70 5.81
CA GLY A 531 18.11 -5.14 4.97
C GLY A 531 18.18 -4.54 3.56
N ARG A 532 17.65 -5.27 2.59
CA ARG A 532 17.56 -4.84 1.19
C ARG A 532 16.09 -4.95 0.75
N GLY A 533 15.86 -5.51 -0.43
CA GLY A 533 14.54 -5.73 -1.00
C GLY A 533 14.25 -4.82 -2.19
N ARG A 534 13.30 -5.28 -3.01
CA ARG A 534 12.87 -4.62 -4.25
C ARG A 534 11.36 -4.36 -4.18
N PHE A 535 11.00 -3.12 -3.90
CA PHE A 535 9.62 -2.66 -3.75
C PHE A 535 9.20 -1.94 -5.02
N MET A 536 8.43 -2.64 -5.85
CA MET A 536 8.07 -2.25 -7.21
C MET A 536 6.56 -2.12 -7.42
N GLU A 537 6.09 -1.02 -8.00
CA GLU A 537 4.70 -0.91 -8.48
C GLU A 537 3.62 -1.09 -7.37
N ASN A 538 3.97 -0.89 -6.10
CA ASN A 538 3.09 -1.11 -4.94
C ASN A 538 2.29 0.15 -4.55
N ARG A 539 1.23 -0.06 -3.75
CA ARG A 539 0.44 1.00 -3.10
C ARG A 539 0.65 0.94 -1.59
N ILE A 540 1.14 2.04 -1.00
CA ILE A 540 1.52 2.09 0.41
C ILE A 540 0.83 3.29 1.05
N TYR A 541 -0.20 3.07 1.86
CA TYR A 541 -1.09 4.17 2.27
C TYR A 541 -1.83 3.98 3.60
N SER A 542 -2.33 5.08 4.17
CA SER A 542 -3.11 5.09 5.44
C SER A 542 -2.41 4.40 6.63
N ASN A 543 -1.08 4.29 6.61
CA ASN A 543 -0.31 3.73 7.72
C ASN A 543 -0.12 4.79 8.83
N ALA A 544 -0.10 4.34 10.09
CA ALA A 544 -0.05 5.24 11.25
C ALA A 544 1.33 5.89 11.46
N PHE A 545 2.41 5.30 10.91
CA PHE A 545 3.70 5.97 10.75
C PHE A 545 4.04 6.13 9.26
N ALA A 546 5.33 6.16 8.91
CA ALA A 546 5.74 6.42 7.53
C ALA A 546 5.35 5.27 6.59
N GLY A 547 5.19 5.57 5.29
CA GLY A 547 4.99 4.53 4.28
C GLY A 547 6.14 3.53 4.26
N ILE A 548 7.39 4.03 4.23
CA ILE A 548 8.61 3.21 4.26
C ILE A 548 9.63 3.80 5.24
N TRP A 549 10.22 2.94 6.07
CA TRP A 549 11.35 3.21 6.96
C TRP A 549 12.60 2.48 6.49
N ILE A 550 13.73 3.21 6.39
CA ILE A 550 15.04 2.67 6.01
C ILE A 550 16.07 3.08 7.06
N THR A 551 16.74 2.11 7.71
CA THR A 551 17.74 2.39 8.74
C THR A 551 18.80 1.29 8.87
N GLY A 552 19.75 1.43 9.80
CA GLY A 552 20.76 0.42 10.13
C GLY A 552 21.61 0.00 8.93
N SER A 553 22.09 0.97 8.14
CA SER A 553 22.85 0.75 6.89
C SER A 553 22.14 -0.11 5.84
N SER A 554 20.81 -0.08 5.80
CA SER A 554 20.00 -0.77 4.78
C SER A 554 20.06 -0.07 3.42
N ASP A 555 19.90 -0.86 2.35
CA ASP A 555 20.07 -0.41 0.95
C ASP A 555 19.03 -1.04 0.01
N PRO A 556 17.75 -0.62 0.08
CA PRO A 556 16.67 -1.16 -0.74
C PRO A 556 16.48 -0.44 -2.08
N THR A 557 15.77 -1.07 -3.01
CA THR A 557 15.25 -0.41 -4.22
C THR A 557 13.75 -0.15 -4.07
N ILE A 558 13.34 1.10 -4.08
CA ILE A 558 11.95 1.57 -3.97
C ILE A 558 11.61 2.28 -5.27
N ARG A 559 10.85 1.64 -6.16
CA ARG A 559 10.59 2.18 -7.50
C ARG A 559 9.17 2.02 -8.03
N LYS A 560 8.65 3.07 -8.67
CA LYS A 560 7.29 3.11 -9.27
C LYS A 560 6.13 2.86 -8.28
N ASN A 561 6.31 3.15 -6.99
CA ASN A 561 5.25 2.97 -5.99
C ASN A 561 4.39 4.24 -5.85
N GLU A 562 3.14 4.07 -5.41
CA GLU A 562 2.27 5.15 -4.93
C GLU A 562 2.31 5.15 -3.39
N ILE A 563 2.78 6.25 -2.78
CA ILE A 563 3.00 6.35 -1.32
C ILE A 563 2.25 7.57 -0.77
N TYR A 564 1.11 7.36 -0.10
CA TYR A 564 0.19 8.47 0.20
C TYR A 564 -0.65 8.32 1.47
N ALA A 565 -1.18 9.44 1.95
CA ALA A 565 -2.08 9.50 3.12
C ALA A 565 -1.54 8.82 4.40
N GLY A 566 -0.21 8.71 4.55
CA GLY A 566 0.43 8.28 5.78
C GLY A 566 0.42 9.38 6.84
N GLN A 567 0.34 9.00 8.11
CA GLN A 567 0.32 9.94 9.25
C GLN A 567 1.72 10.45 9.64
N GLN A 568 2.78 10.00 8.96
CA GLN A 568 4.12 10.60 9.02
C GLN A 568 4.63 10.90 7.59
N GLY A 569 5.92 10.67 7.31
CA GLY A 569 6.48 10.90 5.98
C GLY A 569 6.16 9.78 4.99
N GLY A 570 6.37 10.03 3.70
CA GLY A 570 6.25 8.96 2.69
C GLY A 570 7.36 7.92 2.83
N VAL A 571 8.60 8.38 2.72
CA VAL A 571 9.82 7.58 2.94
C VAL A 571 10.71 8.29 3.97
N TYR A 572 11.14 7.57 5.00
CA TYR A 572 11.97 8.13 6.08
C TYR A 572 13.24 7.28 6.28
N ILE A 573 14.38 7.95 6.16
CA ILE A 573 15.71 7.36 6.01
C ILE A 573 16.61 7.93 7.11
N PHE A 574 17.13 7.07 7.99
CA PHE A 574 17.97 7.44 9.13
C PHE A 574 19.04 6.37 9.42
N GLY A 575 19.94 6.59 10.37
CA GLY A 575 20.92 5.58 10.82
C GLY A 575 21.79 5.01 9.70
N ASP A 576 22.48 5.90 8.96
CA ASP A 576 23.32 5.55 7.80
C ASP A 576 22.56 4.81 6.67
N GLY A 577 21.23 4.99 6.59
CA GLY A 577 20.38 4.40 5.56
C GLY A 577 20.74 4.88 4.15
N ARG A 578 20.56 3.99 3.17
CA ARG A 578 20.81 4.23 1.74
C ARG A 578 19.59 3.78 0.92
N GLY A 579 19.80 3.33 -0.31
CA GLY A 579 18.76 2.88 -1.23
C GLY A 579 18.55 3.80 -2.43
N LEU A 580 17.90 3.22 -3.44
CA LEU A 580 17.45 3.91 -4.65
C LEU A 580 15.94 4.15 -4.56
N ILE A 581 15.54 5.41 -4.50
CA ILE A 581 14.16 5.87 -4.52
C ILE A 581 13.90 6.49 -5.90
N GLU A 582 13.30 5.72 -6.81
CA GLU A 582 13.18 6.05 -8.24
C GLU A 582 11.73 6.06 -8.75
N GLN A 583 11.31 7.06 -9.53
CA GLN A 583 10.02 7.03 -10.26
C GLN A 583 8.76 6.84 -9.38
N ASN A 584 8.81 7.14 -8.07
CA ASN A 584 7.67 6.99 -7.17
C ASN A 584 6.76 8.24 -7.22
N ASN A 585 5.49 8.06 -6.88
CA ASN A 585 4.53 9.14 -6.68
C ASN A 585 4.18 9.24 -5.19
N ILE A 586 4.64 10.31 -4.52
CA ILE A 586 4.58 10.47 -3.07
C ILE A 586 3.75 11.71 -2.73
N TYR A 587 2.59 11.55 -2.11
CA TYR A 587 1.66 12.68 -1.93
C TYR A 587 0.72 12.60 -0.73
N GLY A 588 0.22 13.75 -0.27
CA GLY A 588 -0.82 13.80 0.78
C GLY A 588 -0.42 13.19 2.12
N ASN A 589 0.88 13.05 2.40
CA ASN A 589 1.40 12.57 3.68
C ASN A 589 1.45 13.72 4.70
N ALA A 590 1.31 13.39 5.99
CA ALA A 590 1.21 14.39 7.06
C ALA A 590 2.55 15.07 7.40
N LEU A 591 3.67 14.34 7.29
CA LEU A 591 5.02 14.91 7.36
C LEU A 591 5.67 14.92 5.96
N ALA A 592 6.97 15.20 5.88
CA ALA A 592 7.63 15.40 4.59
C ALA A 592 7.59 14.14 3.72
N GLY A 593 7.41 14.34 2.40
CA GLY A 593 7.31 13.26 1.44
C GLY A 593 8.51 12.32 1.48
N ILE A 594 9.72 12.88 1.54
CA ILE A 594 10.96 12.15 1.86
C ILE A 594 11.69 12.86 3.01
N GLN A 595 12.14 12.09 4.00
CA GLN A 595 12.98 12.54 5.11
C GLN A 595 14.31 11.79 5.11
N ILE A 596 15.42 12.53 5.16
CA ILE A 596 16.79 11.99 5.14
C ILE A 596 17.55 12.58 6.34
N ARG A 597 18.02 11.73 7.25
CA ARG A 597 18.73 12.20 8.44
C ARG A 597 19.82 11.27 8.94
N THR A 598 20.55 11.71 9.98
CA THR A 598 21.53 10.91 10.72
C THR A 598 22.53 10.23 9.78
N CYS A 599 23.30 11.04 9.06
CA CYS A 599 24.33 10.61 8.08
C CYS A 599 23.86 9.79 6.85
N SER A 600 22.55 9.54 6.69
CA SER A 600 21.99 8.79 5.57
C SER A 600 22.30 9.42 4.20
N ASP A 601 22.51 8.56 3.19
CA ASP A 601 23.03 8.94 1.87
C ASP A 601 22.33 8.16 0.72
N PRO A 602 21.04 8.43 0.45
CA PRO A 602 20.26 7.75 -0.58
C PRO A 602 20.39 8.39 -1.97
N ILE A 603 19.98 7.66 -3.00
CA ILE A 603 19.74 8.22 -4.35
C ILE A 603 18.24 8.41 -4.54
N VAL A 604 17.80 9.65 -4.72
CA VAL A 604 16.39 10.05 -4.88
C VAL A 604 16.24 10.67 -6.26
N ARG A 605 15.58 9.98 -7.21
CA ARG A 605 15.45 10.50 -8.58
C ARG A 605 14.16 10.21 -9.31
N LEU A 606 13.81 11.07 -10.26
CA LEU A 606 12.64 10.92 -11.13
C LEU A 606 11.30 10.79 -10.36
N ASN A 607 11.25 11.15 -9.06
CA ASN A 607 10.05 11.03 -8.25
C ASN A 607 9.17 12.27 -8.40
N LYS A 608 7.87 12.10 -8.16
CA LYS A 608 6.90 13.18 -7.95
C LYS A 608 6.58 13.26 -6.47
N ILE A 609 6.77 14.43 -5.87
CA ILE A 609 6.63 14.63 -4.42
C ILE A 609 5.75 15.86 -4.18
N HIS A 610 4.48 15.63 -3.89
CA HIS A 610 3.49 16.71 -3.99
C HIS A 610 2.33 16.71 -2.98
N ASP A 611 1.72 17.87 -2.82
CA ASP A 611 0.50 18.08 -2.01
C ASP A 611 0.59 17.52 -0.56
N GLY A 612 1.80 17.48 0.02
CA GLY A 612 2.03 17.13 1.41
C GLY A 612 1.66 18.24 2.39
N LEU A 613 1.39 17.87 3.64
CA LEU A 613 1.11 18.83 4.73
C LEU A 613 2.38 19.46 5.32
N HIS A 614 3.55 18.90 5.00
CA HIS A 614 4.87 19.43 5.35
C HIS A 614 5.62 19.87 4.09
N GLY A 615 6.96 19.94 4.16
CA GLY A 615 7.83 20.14 2.99
C GLY A 615 7.96 18.88 2.12
N GLY A 616 8.44 19.04 0.88
CA GLY A 616 8.58 17.91 -0.06
C GLY A 616 9.68 16.93 0.32
N ILE A 617 10.92 17.43 0.36
CA ILE A 617 12.10 16.68 0.84
C ILE A 617 12.72 17.43 2.03
N TYR A 618 12.96 16.72 3.13
CA TYR A 618 13.60 17.27 4.32
C TYR A 618 14.90 16.53 4.63
N VAL A 619 16.02 17.26 4.67
CA VAL A 619 17.37 16.73 4.91
C VAL A 619 17.93 17.40 6.17
N HIS A 620 18.11 16.63 7.25
CA HIS A 620 18.55 17.13 8.55
C HIS A 620 19.61 16.24 9.22
N GLU A 621 20.19 16.67 10.34
CA GLU A 621 21.18 15.89 11.12
C GLU A 621 22.31 15.27 10.27
N LYS A 622 23.05 16.12 9.55
CA LYS A 622 24.15 15.69 8.65
C LYS A 622 23.72 14.74 7.52
N GLY A 623 22.44 14.77 7.14
CA GLY A 623 21.92 14.02 5.99
C GLY A 623 22.58 14.44 4.67
N LYS A 624 22.67 13.49 3.74
CA LYS A 624 23.29 13.64 2.42
C LYS A 624 22.33 13.14 1.33
N GLY A 625 22.83 12.48 0.31
CA GLY A 625 22.08 11.95 -0.82
C GLY A 625 22.21 12.77 -2.10
N LEU A 626 22.06 12.05 -3.22
CA LEU A 626 21.90 12.61 -4.55
C LEU A 626 20.41 12.71 -4.85
N ILE A 627 19.90 13.94 -4.95
CA ILE A 627 18.51 14.26 -5.26
C ILE A 627 18.50 14.85 -6.67
N GLU A 628 18.21 14.02 -7.67
CA GLU A 628 18.30 14.40 -9.09
C GLU A 628 17.00 14.22 -9.89
N GLU A 629 16.69 15.16 -10.79
CA GLU A 629 15.60 15.02 -11.77
C GLU A 629 14.20 14.74 -11.16
N ASN A 630 13.94 15.20 -9.92
CA ASN A 630 12.63 15.08 -9.26
C ASN A 630 11.71 16.27 -9.54
N GLU A 631 10.40 16.05 -9.47
CA GLU A 631 9.36 17.09 -9.58
C GLU A 631 8.67 17.27 -8.21
N VAL A 632 8.82 18.47 -7.62
CA VAL A 632 8.41 18.77 -6.23
C VAL A 632 7.49 19.99 -6.20
N TYR A 633 6.22 19.83 -5.82
CA TYR A 633 5.22 20.90 -5.90
C TYR A 633 4.03 20.79 -4.94
N GLY A 634 3.27 21.88 -4.74
CA GLY A 634 2.00 21.86 -3.97
C GLY A 634 2.14 21.65 -2.45
N ASN A 635 3.33 21.24 -1.99
CA ASN A 635 3.67 21.03 -0.58
C ASN A 635 3.44 22.29 0.26
N THR A 636 3.05 22.08 1.51
CA THR A 636 2.55 23.14 2.39
C THR A 636 3.67 23.93 3.07
N LEU A 637 4.82 23.28 3.35
CA LEU A 637 6.05 23.98 3.74
C LEU A 637 7.04 24.03 2.56
N ALA A 638 8.32 24.26 2.84
CA ALA A 638 9.35 24.40 1.81
C ALA A 638 9.45 23.17 0.87
N GLY A 639 9.70 23.40 -0.42
CA GLY A 639 9.82 22.33 -1.42
C GLY A 639 10.94 21.35 -1.07
N ILE A 640 12.15 21.86 -0.85
CA ILE A 640 13.27 21.14 -0.24
C ILE A 640 13.82 21.95 0.93
N TRP A 641 14.01 21.33 2.09
CA TRP A 641 14.59 21.95 3.28
C TRP A 641 15.84 21.18 3.71
N VAL A 642 16.97 21.87 3.80
CA VAL A 642 18.28 21.36 4.21
C VAL A 642 18.71 22.08 5.49
N THR A 643 19.02 21.31 6.54
CA THR A 643 19.32 21.87 7.87
C THR A 643 20.33 21.06 8.67
N THR A 644 20.87 21.64 9.74
CA THR A 644 21.61 20.96 10.81
C THR A 644 22.80 20.16 10.29
N GLY A 645 23.70 20.88 9.60
CA GLY A 645 24.94 20.33 9.03
C GLY A 645 24.76 19.42 7.81
N SER A 646 23.56 19.34 7.24
CA SER A 646 23.27 18.50 6.07
C SER A 646 23.90 19.04 4.79
N SER A 647 24.25 18.14 3.86
CA SER A 647 25.01 18.46 2.64
C SER A 647 24.62 17.61 1.42
N PRO A 648 23.35 17.63 0.98
CA PRO A 648 22.90 16.91 -0.21
C PRO A 648 23.41 17.53 -1.52
N ILE A 649 23.34 16.75 -2.60
CA ILE A 649 23.49 17.24 -3.98
C ILE A 649 22.10 17.31 -4.61
N LEU A 650 21.64 18.50 -4.95
CA LEU A 650 20.35 18.81 -5.55
C LEU A 650 20.57 19.19 -7.02
N ARG A 651 20.27 18.28 -7.96
CA ARG A 651 20.57 18.47 -9.40
C ARG A 651 19.36 18.34 -10.32
N LYS A 652 19.18 19.25 -11.29
CA LYS A 652 18.14 19.15 -12.34
C LYS A 652 16.69 18.93 -11.85
N ASN A 653 16.40 19.27 -10.60
CA ASN A 653 15.05 19.13 -10.06
C ASN A 653 14.17 20.29 -10.53
N ARG A 654 12.87 20.02 -10.61
CA ARG A 654 11.82 21.00 -10.92
C ARG A 654 11.02 21.26 -9.65
N ILE A 655 11.29 22.38 -8.98
CA ILE A 655 10.76 22.68 -7.63
C ILE A 655 9.85 23.88 -7.75
N HIS A 656 8.53 23.70 -7.67
CA HIS A 656 7.60 24.78 -8.04
C HIS A 656 6.27 24.78 -7.31
N SER A 657 5.54 25.90 -7.39
CA SER A 657 4.14 25.97 -6.91
C SER A 657 3.97 25.54 -5.45
N GLY A 658 4.98 25.80 -4.60
CA GLY A 658 4.93 25.56 -3.17
C GLY A 658 4.25 26.71 -2.42
N LYS A 659 3.64 26.40 -1.27
CA LYS A 659 2.98 27.40 -0.41
C LYS A 659 3.98 28.18 0.47
N GLN A 660 5.25 27.76 0.51
CA GLN A 660 6.34 28.47 1.17
C GLN A 660 7.54 28.69 0.22
N VAL A 661 8.76 28.43 0.69
CA VAL A 661 10.03 28.61 -0.02
C VAL A 661 10.28 27.45 -0.98
N GLY A 662 10.95 27.68 -2.11
CA GLY A 662 11.36 26.60 -3.00
C GLY A 662 12.43 25.69 -2.39
N VAL A 663 13.62 26.23 -2.13
CA VAL A 663 14.71 25.54 -1.43
C VAL A 663 15.18 26.36 -0.23
N TYR A 664 15.26 25.74 0.94
CA TYR A 664 15.59 26.42 2.19
C TYR A 664 16.81 25.81 2.86
N PHE A 665 17.87 26.60 3.03
CA PHE A 665 19.06 26.27 3.80
C PHE A 665 19.03 26.99 5.16
N TYR A 666 18.99 26.19 6.23
CA TYR A 666 18.88 26.63 7.62
C TYR A 666 19.95 25.98 8.50
N ASP A 667 20.29 26.56 9.65
CA ASP A 667 21.14 25.98 10.70
C ASP A 667 22.36 25.19 10.14
N ASN A 668 23.33 25.92 9.58
CA ASN A 668 24.51 25.33 8.96
C ASN A 668 24.15 24.34 7.83
N GLY A 669 23.15 24.69 7.01
CA GLY A 669 22.78 23.96 5.80
C GLY A 669 23.80 24.19 4.68
N HIS A 670 24.29 23.09 4.11
CA HIS A 670 25.29 23.09 3.04
C HIS A 670 24.82 22.24 1.85
N GLY A 671 25.69 22.03 0.88
CA GLY A 671 25.43 21.18 -0.29
C GLY A 671 25.62 21.91 -1.61
N LEU A 672 25.27 21.22 -2.68
CA LEU A 672 25.32 21.73 -4.05
C LEU A 672 23.89 21.78 -4.62
N LEU A 673 23.45 22.96 -5.04
CA LEU A 673 22.21 23.17 -5.77
C LEU A 673 22.60 23.55 -7.21
N GLU A 674 22.50 22.62 -8.16
CA GLU A 674 22.90 22.86 -9.56
C GLU A 674 21.89 22.46 -10.65
N GLU A 675 21.82 23.25 -11.72
CA GLU A 675 21.00 22.94 -12.91
C GLU A 675 19.47 22.82 -12.63
N ASN A 676 18.96 23.35 -11.50
CA ASN A 676 17.54 23.23 -11.11
C ASN A 676 16.67 24.38 -11.65
N ASP A 677 15.39 24.07 -11.90
CA ASP A 677 14.32 25.03 -12.18
C ASP A 677 13.49 25.26 -10.92
N ILE A 678 13.52 26.47 -10.34
CA ILE A 678 12.86 26.80 -9.07
C ILE A 678 11.90 27.99 -9.26
N PHE A 679 10.58 27.76 -9.19
CA PHE A 679 9.65 28.82 -9.61
C PHE A 679 8.23 28.83 -9.03
N ASN A 680 7.55 29.98 -9.14
CA ASN A 680 6.16 30.19 -8.73
C ASN A 680 5.87 29.78 -7.27
N HIS A 681 6.79 30.12 -6.35
CA HIS A 681 6.62 29.91 -4.91
C HIS A 681 5.96 31.12 -4.25
N LEU A 682 5.15 30.90 -3.22
CA LEU A 682 4.49 31.98 -2.48
C LEU A 682 5.47 32.82 -1.64
N TYR A 683 6.67 32.31 -1.38
CA TYR A 683 7.76 33.05 -0.73
C TYR A 683 8.92 33.23 -1.72
N SER A 684 10.16 33.22 -1.24
CA SER A 684 11.35 33.29 -2.10
C SER A 684 11.59 31.96 -2.80
N GLY A 685 12.22 31.97 -3.98
CA GLY A 685 12.68 30.74 -4.65
C GLY A 685 13.70 29.99 -3.80
N VAL A 686 14.70 30.70 -3.26
CA VAL A 686 15.69 30.13 -2.33
C VAL A 686 15.86 31.01 -1.08
N GLN A 687 16.05 30.38 0.08
CA GLN A 687 16.44 31.08 1.32
C GLN A 687 17.69 30.47 1.96
N ILE A 688 18.55 31.32 2.51
CA ILE A 688 19.81 30.94 3.17
C ILE A 688 19.96 31.75 4.46
N ARG A 689 20.06 31.09 5.62
CA ARG A 689 20.31 31.76 6.91
C ARG A 689 21.09 30.94 7.93
N THR A 690 21.51 31.59 9.02
CA THR A 690 22.08 30.93 10.22
C THR A 690 23.31 30.09 9.89
N GLY A 691 24.38 30.74 9.41
CA GLY A 691 25.64 30.07 9.06
C GLY A 691 25.61 29.22 7.78
N SER A 692 24.42 28.98 7.20
CA SER A 692 24.27 28.17 6.00
C SER A 692 25.09 28.70 4.83
N ASN A 693 25.82 27.79 4.18
CA ASN A 693 26.73 28.10 3.08
C ASN A 693 26.65 27.03 1.98
N PRO A 694 25.58 27.05 1.16
CA PRO A 694 25.46 26.19 -0.03
C PRO A 694 26.22 26.78 -1.22
N LYS A 695 26.65 25.91 -2.15
CA LYS A 695 26.99 26.33 -3.52
C LYS A 695 25.74 26.24 -4.40
N ILE A 696 25.34 27.36 -4.99
CA ILE A 696 24.16 27.48 -5.86
C ILE A 696 24.66 27.87 -7.24
N THR A 697 24.56 26.98 -8.24
CA THR A 697 25.12 27.26 -9.56
C THR A 697 24.30 26.78 -10.75
N ARG A 698 24.26 27.57 -11.83
CA ARG A 698 23.56 27.21 -13.08
C ARG A 698 22.05 26.91 -12.91
N ASN A 699 21.40 27.46 -11.88
CA ASN A 699 19.97 27.32 -11.65
C ASN A 699 19.18 28.47 -12.31
N ARG A 700 17.88 28.23 -12.55
CA ARG A 700 16.92 29.22 -13.02
C ARG A 700 15.87 29.47 -11.94
N ILE A 701 15.73 30.71 -11.48
CA ILE A 701 14.92 31.07 -10.31
C ILE A 701 13.96 32.23 -10.65
N TRP A 702 12.65 31.96 -10.72
CA TRP A 702 11.67 32.97 -11.17
C TRP A 702 10.27 32.88 -10.55
N GLY A 703 9.46 33.94 -10.64
CA GLY A 703 8.07 33.94 -10.16
C GLY A 703 7.90 33.82 -8.64
N GLY A 704 8.98 33.97 -7.85
CA GLY A 704 8.92 34.03 -6.39
C GLY A 704 8.22 35.31 -5.94
N GLN A 705 7.21 35.20 -5.07
CA GLN A 705 6.47 36.37 -4.61
C GLN A 705 7.28 37.20 -3.62
N ASN A 706 8.07 36.55 -2.75
CA ASN A 706 8.99 37.24 -1.82
C ASN A 706 10.46 37.23 -2.35
N GLY A 707 10.62 37.47 -3.66
CA GLY A 707 11.91 37.60 -4.34
C GLY A 707 12.49 36.29 -4.88
N GLY A 708 13.61 36.38 -5.59
CA GLY A 708 14.30 35.21 -6.15
C GLY A 708 15.08 34.43 -5.10
N VAL A 709 16.12 35.05 -4.53
CA VAL A 709 16.93 34.50 -3.44
C VAL A 709 17.00 35.47 -2.26
N LEU A 710 16.82 34.97 -1.05
CA LEU A 710 16.95 35.74 0.19
C LEU A 710 18.04 35.15 1.09
N VAL A 711 19.10 35.93 1.33
CA VAL A 711 20.19 35.63 2.25
C VAL A 711 20.04 36.53 3.48
N TYR A 712 19.82 35.94 4.66
CA TYR A 712 19.57 36.70 5.88
C TYR A 712 20.12 36.04 7.15
N ASN A 713 20.20 36.80 8.25
CA ASN A 713 20.67 36.35 9.57
C ASN A 713 21.98 35.54 9.50
N GLY A 714 23.05 36.18 9.00
CA GLY A 714 24.37 35.56 8.85
C GLY A 714 24.44 34.43 7.81
N GLY A 715 23.71 34.53 6.71
CA GLY A 715 23.83 33.60 5.57
C GLY A 715 25.02 33.91 4.67
N LEU A 716 25.65 32.87 4.09
CA LEU A 716 26.98 32.96 3.45
C LEU A 716 27.04 32.56 1.96
N GLY A 717 25.99 31.94 1.42
CA GLY A 717 26.06 31.11 0.22
C GLY A 717 26.75 31.70 -1.02
N MET A 718 27.33 30.81 -1.84
CA MET A 718 27.99 31.15 -3.10
C MET A 718 27.04 30.92 -4.29
N LEU A 719 26.58 32.01 -4.90
CA LEU A 719 25.70 32.02 -6.07
C LEU A 719 26.55 32.28 -7.32
N GLU A 720 26.70 31.27 -8.18
CA GLU A 720 27.61 31.29 -9.34
C GLU A 720 26.91 30.88 -10.65
N ASP A 721 26.94 31.71 -11.69
CA ASP A 721 26.35 31.40 -13.03
C ASP A 721 24.82 31.10 -13.02
N ASN A 722 24.02 31.70 -12.13
CA ASN A 722 22.56 31.51 -12.10
C ASN A 722 21.79 32.56 -12.91
N GLU A 723 20.56 32.23 -13.32
CA GLU A 723 19.61 33.16 -13.93
C GLU A 723 18.42 33.40 -12.98
N ILE A 724 18.22 34.65 -12.56
CA ILE A 724 17.22 35.06 -11.57
C ILE A 724 16.33 36.15 -12.17
N PHE A 725 15.06 35.87 -12.45
CA PHE A 725 14.21 36.77 -13.26
C PHE A 725 12.71 36.73 -12.91
N ASP A 726 11.92 37.71 -13.38
CA ASP A 726 10.45 37.84 -13.16
C ASP A 726 9.99 37.48 -11.73
N ASN A 727 10.74 37.96 -10.72
CA ASN A 727 10.34 37.86 -9.32
C ASN A 727 9.53 39.11 -8.94
N ALA A 728 8.56 38.96 -8.03
CA ALA A 728 7.64 40.05 -7.68
C ALA A 728 8.29 41.08 -6.75
N MET A 729 9.16 40.63 -5.84
CA MET A 729 10.15 41.45 -5.15
C MET A 729 11.53 41.22 -5.79
N ALA A 730 12.59 41.77 -5.18
CA ALA A 730 13.92 41.79 -5.79
C ALA A 730 14.46 40.42 -6.19
N GLY A 731 15.36 40.42 -7.18
CA GLY A 731 16.05 39.21 -7.63
C GLY A 731 16.85 38.55 -6.50
N VAL A 732 17.70 39.33 -5.81
CA VAL A 732 18.40 38.88 -4.60
C VAL A 732 18.25 39.89 -3.46
N TRP A 733 17.90 39.41 -2.27
CA TRP A 733 17.97 40.16 -1.01
C TRP A 733 19.13 39.66 -0.15
N ILE A 734 19.90 40.60 0.40
CA ILE A 734 20.96 40.35 1.37
C ILE A 734 20.70 41.22 2.59
N LYS A 735 20.48 40.63 3.77
CA LYS A 735 20.23 41.40 4.99
C LYS A 735 20.72 40.77 6.28
N THR A 736 20.71 41.54 7.37
CA THR A 736 21.01 41.09 8.75
C THR A 736 22.34 40.32 8.80
N ASP A 737 23.43 41.07 8.65
CA ASP A 737 24.83 40.61 8.78
C ASP A 737 25.25 39.50 7.80
N SER A 738 24.43 39.23 6.79
CA SER A 738 24.72 38.25 5.73
C SER A 738 25.77 38.76 4.75
N HIS A 739 26.58 37.82 4.25
CA HIS A 739 27.74 38.15 3.42
C HIS A 739 27.99 37.09 2.31
N PRO A 740 27.03 36.89 1.38
CA PRO A 740 27.17 35.95 0.28
C PRO A 740 28.15 36.41 -0.80
N THR A 741 28.52 35.48 -1.68
CA THR A 741 29.26 35.78 -2.92
C THR A 741 28.37 35.53 -4.13
N LEU A 742 28.12 36.56 -4.93
CA LEU A 742 27.40 36.51 -6.19
C LEU A 742 28.40 36.69 -7.34
N ARG A 743 28.64 35.64 -8.13
CA ARG A 743 29.56 35.67 -9.28
C ARG A 743 28.87 35.28 -10.60
N ARG A 744 29.05 36.09 -11.65
CA ARG A 744 28.57 35.79 -13.03
C ARG A 744 27.07 35.45 -13.16
N ASN A 745 26.23 35.93 -12.25
CA ASN A 745 24.78 35.71 -12.33
C ASN A 745 24.13 36.73 -13.29
N LYS A 746 23.00 36.35 -13.89
CA LYS A 746 22.09 37.25 -14.61
C LYS A 746 20.87 37.53 -13.73
N ILE A 747 20.61 38.78 -13.39
CA ILE A 747 19.53 39.18 -12.48
C ILE A 747 18.67 40.25 -13.16
N TYR A 748 17.50 39.85 -13.68
CA TYR A 748 16.84 40.66 -14.71
C TYR A 748 15.32 40.57 -14.80
N ASP A 749 14.71 41.55 -15.47
CA ASP A 749 13.26 41.64 -15.72
C ASP A 749 12.39 41.46 -14.43
N GLY A 750 12.95 41.77 -13.24
CA GLY A 750 12.26 41.74 -11.96
C GLY A 750 11.35 42.96 -11.73
N ARG A 751 10.32 42.80 -10.88
CA ARG A 751 9.31 43.84 -10.62
C ARG A 751 9.69 44.83 -9.50
N ASP A 752 10.82 44.59 -8.87
CA ASP A 752 11.44 45.43 -7.84
C ASP A 752 12.93 45.66 -8.22
N GLY A 753 13.86 45.80 -7.27
CA GLY A 753 15.30 45.94 -7.52
C GLY A 753 15.96 44.65 -8.02
N GLY A 754 17.13 44.78 -8.65
CA GLY A 754 17.92 43.60 -9.04
C GLY A 754 18.50 42.90 -7.82
N VAL A 755 19.37 43.60 -7.08
CA VAL A 755 19.88 43.17 -5.78
C VAL A 755 19.63 44.25 -4.74
N CYS A 756 19.03 43.91 -3.60
CA CYS A 756 18.84 44.85 -2.50
C CYS A 756 19.57 44.38 -1.24
N ILE A 757 20.31 45.31 -0.61
CA ILE A 757 21.25 45.04 0.47
C ILE A 757 20.91 45.96 1.64
N PHE A 758 20.51 45.37 2.77
CA PHE A 758 19.95 46.06 3.94
C PHE A 758 20.55 45.56 5.26
N ASN A 759 20.33 46.31 6.34
CA ASN A 759 20.58 45.91 7.73
C ASN A 759 21.96 45.26 7.94
N ASN A 760 23.03 46.05 7.79
CA ASN A 760 24.42 45.57 7.89
C ASN A 760 24.79 44.45 6.88
N GLY A 761 24.05 44.34 5.78
CA GLY A 761 24.34 43.42 4.68
C GLY A 761 25.67 43.72 3.99
N ARG A 762 26.40 42.66 3.64
CA ARG A 762 27.71 42.73 2.96
C ARG A 762 27.78 41.66 1.87
N GLY A 763 28.97 41.42 1.34
CA GLY A 763 29.22 40.38 0.35
C GLY A 763 29.97 40.88 -0.86
N LEU A 764 30.27 39.97 -1.77
CA LEU A 764 30.97 40.25 -3.03
C LEU A 764 30.01 40.02 -4.20
N LEU A 765 29.71 41.08 -4.95
CA LEU A 765 29.04 41.02 -6.24
C LEU A 765 30.12 41.18 -7.32
N GLU A 766 30.45 40.11 -8.02
CA GLU A 766 31.52 40.05 -9.02
C GLU A 766 31.05 39.59 -10.40
N ASP A 767 31.40 40.33 -11.45
CA ASP A 767 31.15 39.95 -12.86
C ASP A 767 29.66 39.64 -13.20
N ASN A 768 28.69 40.19 -12.45
CA ASN A 768 27.25 39.93 -12.68
C ASN A 768 26.65 40.89 -13.72
N ASP A 769 25.60 40.41 -14.40
CA ASP A 769 24.73 41.19 -15.28
C ASP A 769 23.40 41.48 -14.59
N ILE A 770 23.09 42.75 -14.33
CA ILE A 770 21.89 43.17 -13.61
C ILE A 770 21.12 44.18 -14.45
N TYR A 771 19.99 43.77 -15.05
CA TYR A 771 19.37 44.60 -16.10
C TYR A 771 17.83 44.54 -16.19
N ARG A 772 17.23 45.60 -16.73
CA ARG A 772 15.77 45.74 -16.95
C ARG A 772 14.84 45.55 -15.75
N ASN A 773 15.39 45.51 -14.54
CA ASN A 773 14.63 45.51 -13.29
C ASN A 773 13.82 46.80 -13.14
N ALA A 774 12.69 46.73 -12.44
CA ALA A 774 11.75 47.85 -12.34
C ALA A 774 12.22 48.95 -11.38
N GLN A 775 13.00 48.61 -10.36
CA GLN A 775 13.69 49.56 -9.47
C GLN A 775 15.19 49.61 -9.75
N ALA A 776 15.97 50.04 -8.76
CA ALA A 776 17.41 50.16 -8.88
C ALA A 776 18.04 48.80 -9.24
N GLY A 777 19.06 48.80 -10.09
CA GLY A 777 19.82 47.59 -10.38
C GLY A 777 20.43 47.00 -9.11
N VAL A 778 21.14 47.82 -8.32
CA VAL A 778 21.53 47.49 -6.94
C VAL A 778 21.10 48.61 -5.99
N LEU A 779 20.37 48.26 -4.93
CA LEU A 779 19.99 49.16 -3.83
C LEU A 779 20.77 48.79 -2.57
N ILE A 780 21.44 49.75 -1.95
CA ILE A 780 22.28 49.55 -0.76
C ILE A 780 21.82 50.53 0.33
N SER A 781 21.44 50.03 1.50
CA SER A 781 20.80 50.83 2.55
C SER A 781 21.12 50.27 3.95
N THR A 782 20.90 51.10 4.96
CA THR A 782 20.85 50.70 6.39
C THR A 782 22.16 50.07 6.84
N GLU A 783 23.22 50.89 6.87
CA GLU A 783 24.58 50.55 7.33
C GLU A 783 25.29 49.41 6.57
N SER A 784 24.69 48.95 5.46
CA SER A 784 25.27 47.94 4.59
C SER A 784 26.58 48.42 3.94
N ASN A 785 27.50 47.48 3.69
CA ASN A 785 28.80 47.76 3.05
C ASN A 785 29.30 46.59 2.19
N PRO A 786 28.74 46.39 0.98
CA PRO A 786 29.15 45.36 0.04
C PRO A 786 30.29 45.82 -0.88
N THR A 787 30.94 44.85 -1.54
CA THR A 787 31.90 45.10 -2.64
C THR A 787 31.27 44.71 -3.97
N LEU A 788 31.21 45.65 -4.91
CA LEU A 788 30.74 45.46 -6.29
C LEU A 788 31.95 45.57 -7.22
N ARG A 789 32.32 44.49 -7.91
CA ARG A 789 33.46 44.43 -8.82
C ARG A 789 33.07 43.96 -10.23
N ARG A 790 33.41 44.74 -11.26
CA ARG A 790 33.24 44.39 -12.70
C ARG A 790 31.80 44.02 -13.13
N ASN A 791 30.77 44.44 -12.39
CA ASN A 791 29.38 44.18 -12.76
C ASN A 791 28.92 45.11 -13.90
N ARG A 792 27.98 44.65 -14.72
CA ARG A 792 27.27 45.48 -15.72
C ARG A 792 25.84 45.70 -15.25
N ILE A 793 25.44 46.96 -15.09
CA ILE A 793 24.13 47.33 -14.53
C ILE A 793 23.44 48.31 -15.48
N PHE A 794 22.42 47.84 -16.18
CA PHE A 794 21.92 48.54 -17.38
C PHE A 794 20.44 48.34 -17.70
N GLU A 795 19.89 49.22 -18.55
CA GLU A 795 18.47 49.20 -18.98
C GLU A 795 17.44 49.22 -17.84
N GLY A 796 17.84 49.53 -16.61
CA GLY A 796 16.96 49.57 -15.44
C GLY A 796 15.94 50.71 -15.52
N LYS A 797 14.72 50.47 -15.01
CA LYS A 797 13.66 51.49 -14.99
C LYS A 797 13.82 52.53 -13.87
N ALA A 798 14.88 52.44 -13.06
CA ALA A 798 15.27 53.44 -12.07
C ALA A 798 16.76 53.80 -12.21
N ALA A 799 17.50 53.88 -11.10
CA ALA A 799 18.95 54.10 -11.07
C ALA A 799 19.74 52.78 -11.35
N GLY A 800 21.01 52.89 -11.74
CA GLY A 800 21.90 51.73 -11.83
C GLY A 800 22.24 51.18 -10.44
N VAL A 801 23.03 51.94 -9.68
CA VAL A 801 23.31 51.69 -8.26
C VAL A 801 22.75 52.85 -7.44
N GLU A 802 22.10 52.51 -6.33
CA GLU A 802 21.56 53.47 -5.36
C GLU A 802 22.09 53.17 -3.96
N ILE A 803 22.58 54.19 -3.24
CA ILE A 803 23.12 54.05 -1.88
C ILE A 803 22.50 55.11 -0.96
N THR A 804 21.88 54.69 0.15
CA THR A 804 21.14 55.56 1.10
C THR A 804 21.26 55.07 2.56
N ASN A 805 20.63 55.76 3.52
CA ASN A 805 20.46 55.36 4.92
C ASN A 805 21.76 54.90 5.61
N GLY A 806 22.80 55.74 5.58
CA GLY A 806 24.08 55.47 6.25
C GLY A 806 24.91 54.31 5.68
N ALA A 807 24.48 53.71 4.57
CA ALA A 807 25.26 52.68 3.90
C ALA A 807 26.48 53.26 3.16
N SER A 808 27.45 52.39 2.88
CA SER A 808 28.55 52.65 1.95
C SER A 808 28.73 51.43 1.04
N ALA A 809 29.71 51.49 0.14
CA ALA A 809 30.10 50.36 -0.70
C ALA A 809 31.49 50.58 -1.28
N THR A 810 32.14 49.50 -1.73
CA THR A 810 33.32 49.57 -2.59
C THR A 810 32.94 49.16 -4.00
N LEU A 811 33.00 50.10 -4.96
CA LEU A 811 32.71 49.87 -6.38
C LEU A 811 34.01 49.90 -7.18
N GLU A 812 34.36 48.79 -7.83
CA GLU A 812 35.57 48.64 -8.64
C GLU A 812 35.24 48.19 -10.08
N ALA A 813 35.64 48.96 -11.09
CA ALA A 813 35.55 48.61 -12.51
C ALA A 813 34.14 48.23 -13.03
N ASN A 814 33.07 48.67 -12.37
CA ASN A 814 31.69 48.41 -12.79
C ASN A 814 31.28 49.30 -13.98
N GLN A 815 30.29 48.87 -14.76
CA GLN A 815 29.73 49.60 -15.90
C GLN A 815 28.25 49.88 -15.66
N LEU A 816 27.88 51.16 -15.54
CA LEU A 816 26.52 51.61 -15.20
C LEU A 816 25.97 52.47 -16.34
N PHE A 817 25.06 51.95 -17.17
CA PHE A 817 24.67 52.59 -18.43
C PHE A 817 23.21 52.34 -18.87
N HIS A 818 22.64 53.20 -19.70
CA HIS A 818 21.25 53.11 -20.20
C HIS A 818 20.13 52.98 -19.12
N ASN A 819 20.39 53.34 -17.85
CA ASN A 819 19.37 53.34 -16.80
C ASN A 819 18.47 54.59 -16.91
N LYS A 820 17.20 54.52 -16.46
CA LYS A 820 16.23 55.63 -16.57
C LYS A 820 16.63 56.88 -15.78
N PHE A 821 17.19 56.69 -14.59
CA PHE A 821 17.72 57.77 -13.75
C PHE A 821 19.25 57.85 -13.87
N GLY A 822 19.97 58.21 -12.81
CA GLY A 822 21.44 58.20 -12.82
C GLY A 822 22.01 56.78 -12.81
N GLY A 823 23.22 56.60 -13.33
CA GLY A 823 23.93 55.33 -13.21
C GLY A 823 24.35 55.03 -11.76
N LEU A 824 24.72 56.06 -11.00
CA LEU A 824 25.00 56.00 -9.57
C LEU A 824 24.26 57.16 -8.88
N CYS A 825 23.44 56.85 -7.86
CA CYS A 825 22.73 57.83 -7.03
C CYS A 825 23.10 57.64 -5.56
N LEU A 826 23.48 58.73 -4.87
CA LEU A 826 24.01 58.72 -3.50
C LEU A 826 23.22 59.71 -2.64
N ALA A 827 22.67 59.25 -1.52
CA ALA A 827 21.98 60.13 -0.57
C ALA A 827 22.97 61.04 0.17
N THR A 828 22.46 62.01 0.95
CA THR A 828 23.30 62.85 1.82
C THR A 828 24.21 62.00 2.72
N ASP A 829 25.43 62.49 2.91
CA ASP A 829 26.49 61.88 3.74
C ASP A 829 27.02 60.50 3.30
N VAL A 830 26.46 59.92 2.23
CA VAL A 830 26.92 58.65 1.64
C VAL A 830 28.22 58.87 0.85
N LYS A 831 29.27 58.12 1.22
CA LYS A 831 30.60 58.19 0.60
C LYS A 831 31.12 56.77 0.28
N PRO A 832 30.87 56.25 -0.94
CA PRO A 832 31.43 54.97 -1.38
C PRO A 832 32.88 55.11 -1.85
N VAL A 833 33.63 54.01 -1.83
CA VAL A 833 34.95 53.92 -2.46
C VAL A 833 34.75 53.61 -3.95
N LEU A 834 35.24 54.47 -4.84
CA LEU A 834 35.12 54.31 -6.29
C LEU A 834 36.50 54.09 -6.93
N ARG A 835 36.65 53.05 -7.74
CA ARG A 835 37.86 52.75 -8.55
C ARG A 835 37.44 52.32 -9.96
N ASP A 836 37.95 52.99 -11.00
CA ASP A 836 37.82 52.61 -12.42
C ASP A 836 36.40 52.34 -12.96
N ASN A 837 35.35 52.81 -12.27
CA ASN A 837 33.96 52.62 -12.71
C ASN A 837 33.64 53.48 -13.93
N LYS A 838 32.88 52.91 -14.88
CA LYS A 838 32.40 53.59 -16.08
C LYS A 838 30.92 53.88 -15.95
N ILE A 839 30.55 55.15 -15.94
CA ILE A 839 29.16 55.62 -15.85
C ILE A 839 28.90 56.48 -17.09
N TYR A 840 28.05 56.00 -18.00
CA TYR A 840 27.85 56.61 -19.32
C TYR A 840 26.46 56.32 -19.86
N ASP A 841 25.96 57.12 -20.80
CA ASP A 841 24.69 56.95 -21.54
C ASP A 841 23.45 56.64 -20.67
N ASN A 842 23.44 57.05 -19.41
CA ASN A 842 22.24 56.98 -18.57
C ASN A 842 21.27 58.09 -18.95
N HIS A 843 19.97 57.82 -18.81
CA HIS A 843 18.94 58.74 -19.25
C HIS A 843 18.77 59.95 -18.31
N ASN A 844 19.30 59.92 -17.08
CA ASN A 844 19.31 61.05 -16.14
C ASN A 844 17.96 61.81 -16.07
N ALA A 845 16.83 61.07 -16.04
CA ALA A 845 15.52 61.69 -16.19
C ALA A 845 15.18 62.72 -15.09
N VAL A 846 15.81 62.61 -13.92
CA VAL A 846 15.75 63.60 -12.83
C VAL A 846 16.34 64.94 -13.27
N GLU A 847 17.60 64.97 -13.70
CA GLU A 847 18.29 66.18 -14.17
C GLU A 847 17.53 66.84 -15.32
N ARG A 848 17.02 66.04 -16.26
CA ARG A 848 16.22 66.54 -17.39
C ARG A 848 14.87 67.14 -16.94
N ALA A 849 14.22 66.58 -15.92
CA ALA A 849 13.01 67.15 -15.34
C ALA A 849 13.31 68.44 -14.56
N VAL A 850 14.41 68.48 -13.82
CA VAL A 850 14.91 69.68 -13.13
C VAL A 850 15.13 70.80 -14.15
N GLY A 851 15.94 70.56 -15.20
CA GLY A 851 16.25 71.54 -16.24
C GLY A 851 15.04 72.00 -17.07
N ARG A 852 13.99 71.19 -17.16
CA ARG A 852 12.71 71.55 -17.82
C ARG A 852 11.70 72.26 -16.90
N GLY A 853 12.06 72.55 -15.65
CA GLY A 853 11.14 73.19 -14.69
C GLY A 853 9.97 72.31 -14.24
N GLN A 854 10.02 70.99 -14.47
CA GLN A 854 8.93 70.07 -14.13
C GLN A 854 8.93 69.71 -12.64
N CYS A 855 7.74 69.55 -12.05
CA CYS A 855 7.63 68.95 -10.71
C CYS A 855 8.13 67.50 -10.75
N LEU A 856 9.00 67.11 -9.80
CA LEU A 856 9.59 65.76 -9.80
C LEU A 856 8.57 64.65 -9.50
N PHE A 857 7.42 64.98 -8.88
CA PHE A 857 6.26 64.07 -8.79
C PHE A 857 5.78 63.54 -10.16
N LYS A 858 6.00 64.28 -11.26
CA LYS A 858 5.66 63.83 -12.62
C LYS A 858 6.54 62.67 -13.12
N ILE A 859 7.77 62.52 -12.60
CA ILE A 859 8.71 61.46 -13.00
C ILE A 859 8.79 60.30 -11.99
N SER A 860 8.36 60.54 -10.74
CA SER A 860 8.04 59.48 -9.78
C SER A 860 6.90 58.59 -10.31
N SER A 861 6.93 57.31 -9.98
CA SER A 861 5.79 56.39 -10.12
C SER A 861 5.33 55.89 -8.75
N CYS A 862 4.17 55.25 -8.70
CA CYS A 862 3.69 54.50 -7.53
C CYS A 862 4.63 53.37 -7.07
N THR A 863 5.66 53.06 -7.86
CA THR A 863 6.65 52.02 -7.56
C THR A 863 8.08 52.55 -7.41
N SER A 864 8.41 53.69 -8.02
CA SER A 864 9.78 54.19 -8.14
C SER A 864 9.90 55.66 -7.74
N PHE A 865 10.64 55.89 -6.66
CA PHE A 865 10.94 57.22 -6.13
C PHE A 865 12.37 57.60 -6.54
N PRO A 866 12.55 58.52 -7.51
CA PRO A 866 13.88 59.02 -7.83
C PRO A 866 14.50 59.74 -6.63
N MET A 867 15.82 59.64 -6.51
CA MET A 867 16.59 60.41 -5.54
C MET A 867 16.79 61.85 -6.02
N HIS A 868 16.52 62.84 -5.16
CA HIS A 868 16.69 64.26 -5.47
C HIS A 868 16.71 65.15 -4.19
N ASP A 869 16.89 66.46 -4.37
CA ASP A 869 16.99 67.44 -3.27
C ASP A 869 15.64 67.70 -2.58
N PHE A 870 15.58 67.41 -1.28
CA PHE A 870 14.48 67.67 -0.35
C PHE A 870 14.59 69.09 0.20
N TYR A 871 13.52 69.87 0.03
CA TYR A 871 13.34 71.14 0.71
C TYR A 871 12.08 71.10 1.58
N ARG A 872 12.15 71.73 2.76
CA ARG A 872 10.98 72.10 3.57
C ARG A 872 10.70 73.60 3.41
N CYS A 873 9.43 74.00 3.47
CA CYS A 873 8.98 75.38 3.41
C CYS A 873 8.47 75.84 4.78
N VAL A 874 9.30 76.63 5.47
CA VAL A 874 9.00 77.19 6.80
C VAL A 874 7.77 78.08 6.75
N THR A 875 7.62 78.90 5.70
CA THR A 875 6.44 79.78 5.51
C THR A 875 5.12 79.01 5.38
N CYS A 876 5.16 77.79 4.84
CA CYS A 876 3.98 76.91 4.73
C CYS A 876 3.86 75.91 5.89
N ASN A 877 4.64 76.10 6.97
CA ASN A 877 4.68 75.22 8.16
C ASN A 877 4.84 73.72 7.83
N THR A 878 5.58 73.39 6.76
CA THR A 878 5.77 72.00 6.34
C THR A 878 6.75 71.29 7.28
N THR A 879 6.39 70.10 7.76
CA THR A 879 7.25 69.31 8.65
C THR A 879 8.36 68.58 7.90
N ASP A 880 9.28 67.93 8.61
CA ASP A 880 10.32 67.06 8.03
C ASP A 880 9.75 65.80 7.34
N ARG A 881 8.43 65.58 7.40
CA ARG A 881 7.70 64.56 6.63
C ARG A 881 7.17 65.08 5.29
N ASN A 882 7.20 66.39 5.06
CA ASN A 882 6.63 67.05 3.88
C ASN A 882 7.74 67.58 2.98
N ALA A 883 7.87 66.98 1.80
CA ALA A 883 9.04 67.09 0.96
C ALA A 883 8.75 67.84 -0.35
N ILE A 884 9.39 68.99 -0.55
CA ILE A 884 9.20 69.84 -1.72
C ILE A 884 10.43 69.73 -2.63
N CYS A 885 10.22 69.46 -3.92
CA CYS A 885 11.31 69.39 -4.89
C CYS A 885 11.79 70.78 -5.35
N ILE A 886 13.03 70.83 -5.86
CA ILE A 886 13.71 72.05 -6.31
C ILE A 886 12.89 72.95 -7.26
N ASN A 887 12.03 72.37 -8.11
CA ASN A 887 11.21 73.15 -9.04
C ASN A 887 9.94 73.71 -8.39
N CYS A 888 9.36 73.01 -7.41
CA CYS A 888 8.23 73.53 -6.65
C CYS A 888 8.65 74.70 -5.73
N ILE A 889 9.84 74.68 -5.11
CA ILE A 889 10.32 75.85 -4.36
C ILE A 889 10.57 77.07 -5.27
N LYS A 890 11.03 76.86 -6.51
CA LYS A 890 11.29 77.94 -7.47
C LYS A 890 10.01 78.56 -8.07
N ASN A 891 8.86 77.88 -7.99
CA ASN A 891 7.62 78.29 -8.66
C ASN A 891 6.42 78.40 -7.71
N CYS A 892 6.06 77.32 -7.01
CA CYS A 892 4.89 77.26 -6.13
C CYS A 892 5.14 78.00 -4.80
N HIS A 893 6.34 77.84 -4.22
CA HIS A 893 6.76 78.49 -2.97
C HIS A 893 7.75 79.65 -3.24
N ARG A 894 7.65 80.29 -4.41
CA ARG A 894 8.55 81.38 -4.79
C ARG A 894 8.37 82.58 -3.84
N GLY A 895 9.44 82.97 -3.16
CA GLY A 895 9.43 84.05 -2.17
C GLY A 895 9.11 83.59 -0.74
N HIS A 896 8.92 82.29 -0.52
CA HIS A 896 8.80 81.71 0.82
C HIS A 896 10.19 81.40 1.41
N THR A 897 10.28 81.37 2.73
CA THR A 897 11.44 80.80 3.43
C THR A 897 11.43 79.28 3.25
N VAL A 898 12.49 78.76 2.62
CA VAL A 898 12.69 77.34 2.35
C VAL A 898 14.07 76.91 2.81
N GLU A 899 14.19 75.68 3.28
CA GLU A 899 15.44 75.10 3.80
C GLU A 899 15.69 73.76 3.10
N PHE A 900 16.94 73.52 2.71
CA PHE A 900 17.38 72.19 2.25
C PHE A 900 17.47 71.25 3.44
N VAL A 901 16.93 70.04 3.30
CA VAL A 901 16.95 69.01 4.35
C VAL A 901 17.96 67.92 4.01
N ARG A 902 17.84 67.29 2.82
CA ARG A 902 18.72 66.21 2.35
C ARG A 902 18.53 65.92 0.86
N HIS A 903 19.52 65.32 0.22
CA HIS A 903 19.34 64.60 -1.04
C HIS A 903 18.97 63.15 -0.71
N ASP A 904 17.78 62.70 -1.10
CA ASP A 904 17.28 61.35 -0.76
C ASP A 904 16.11 60.93 -1.66
N ARG A 905 15.60 59.71 -1.50
CA ARG A 905 14.36 59.23 -2.15
C ARG A 905 13.12 59.82 -1.49
N PHE A 906 12.29 60.54 -2.24
CA PHE A 906 10.95 60.97 -1.82
C PHE A 906 10.05 61.31 -3.02
N PHE A 907 8.76 61.56 -2.79
CA PHE A 907 7.84 62.14 -3.77
C PHE A 907 7.51 63.59 -3.39
N CYS A 908 7.36 64.49 -4.36
CA CYS A 908 7.10 65.90 -4.01
C CYS A 908 5.65 66.10 -3.53
N ASP A 909 5.47 66.37 -2.22
CA ASP A 909 4.18 66.64 -1.57
C ASP A 909 3.38 67.77 -2.23
N CYS A 910 4.05 68.87 -2.57
CA CYS A 910 3.42 69.96 -3.34
C CYS A 910 2.81 69.42 -4.66
N GLY A 911 3.51 68.53 -5.36
CA GLY A 911 3.03 67.89 -6.59
C GLY A 911 1.97 66.81 -6.37
N ALA A 912 2.01 66.13 -5.23
CA ALA A 912 0.99 65.15 -4.81
C ALA A 912 -0.34 65.82 -4.41
N GLY A 913 -0.33 67.10 -4.07
CA GLY A 913 -1.51 67.83 -3.58
C GLY A 913 -1.77 67.65 -2.09
N THR A 914 -0.78 67.19 -1.32
CA THR A 914 -0.86 66.97 0.14
C THR A 914 -0.63 68.24 0.97
N LEU A 915 -0.36 69.38 0.30
CA LEU A 915 -0.18 70.70 0.92
C LEU A 915 -1.39 71.61 0.60
N GLU A 916 -1.66 72.58 1.47
CA GLU A 916 -2.77 73.55 1.32
C GLU A 916 -2.74 74.37 0.02
N HIS A 917 -1.58 74.45 -0.65
CA HIS A 917 -1.42 75.16 -1.92
C HIS A 917 -1.23 74.17 -3.08
N GLN A 918 -2.17 74.19 -4.03
CA GLN A 918 -2.13 73.36 -5.23
C GLN A 918 -0.88 73.63 -6.09
N CYS A 919 -0.28 72.57 -6.61
CA CYS A 919 0.90 72.67 -7.47
C CYS A 919 0.61 73.44 -8.77
N ARG A 920 1.39 74.48 -9.06
CA ARG A 920 1.35 75.15 -10.38
C ARG A 920 2.09 74.37 -11.47
N LEU A 921 2.87 73.35 -11.09
CA LEU A 921 3.68 72.53 -11.99
C LEU A 921 3.08 71.15 -12.28
N GLN A 922 1.98 70.80 -11.60
CA GLN A 922 1.22 69.56 -11.82
C GLN A 922 -0.26 69.91 -12.03
N THR A 923 -0.80 69.46 -13.16
CA THR A 923 -2.15 69.81 -13.66
C THR A 923 -3.09 68.61 -13.68
N GLU A 924 -2.56 67.40 -13.51
CA GLU A 924 -3.31 66.16 -13.47
C GLU A 924 -3.47 65.71 -12.02
N VAL A 925 -4.73 65.54 -11.57
CA VAL A 925 -5.04 64.83 -10.33
C VAL A 925 -4.85 63.34 -10.59
N ARG A 926 -4.00 62.69 -9.80
CA ARG A 926 -3.93 61.23 -9.72
C ARG A 926 -4.64 60.80 -8.44
N ASP A 927 -5.41 59.71 -8.50
CA ASP A 927 -5.87 59.03 -7.28
C ASP A 927 -4.64 58.54 -6.49
N ASN A 928 -4.53 58.98 -5.24
CA ASN A 928 -3.36 58.78 -4.38
C ASN A 928 -3.59 57.70 -3.29
N ASP A 929 -4.66 56.90 -3.40
CA ASP A 929 -5.21 56.04 -2.33
C ASP A 929 -4.33 54.86 -1.84
N THR A 930 -3.06 54.77 -2.25
CA THR A 930 -2.13 53.71 -1.81
C THR A 930 -0.69 54.19 -1.54
N VAL A 931 -0.51 55.38 -0.95
CA VAL A 931 0.84 55.87 -0.57
C VAL A 931 0.93 56.30 0.89
N TYR A 932 1.13 55.31 1.78
CA TYR A 932 1.67 55.50 3.12
C TYR A 932 2.54 54.30 3.51
N ASP A 933 3.81 54.30 3.07
CA ASP A 933 4.86 53.59 3.81
C ASP A 933 6.24 54.22 3.59
N SER A 934 6.39 55.44 4.13
CA SER A 934 7.70 56.07 4.32
C SER A 934 8.28 55.74 5.71
N ALA A 935 7.88 54.60 6.30
CA ALA A 935 8.49 54.12 7.52
C ALA A 935 9.91 53.58 7.22
N THR A 936 10.82 53.80 8.16
CA THR A 936 11.89 52.81 8.40
C THR A 936 11.27 51.42 8.42
N PRO A 937 11.89 50.38 7.82
CA PRO A 937 11.29 49.06 7.75
C PRO A 937 10.82 48.65 9.14
N THR A 938 9.50 48.64 9.34
CA THR A 938 8.88 48.36 10.63
C THR A 938 9.39 47.01 11.08
N GLY A 939 9.74 46.93 12.38
CA GLY A 939 10.40 45.76 12.94
C GLY A 939 9.70 44.51 12.47
N SER A 940 10.42 43.66 11.73
CA SER A 940 9.81 42.48 11.13
C SER A 940 9.52 41.50 12.25
N ASP A 941 8.31 41.60 12.81
CA ASP A 941 7.65 40.54 13.55
C ASP A 941 7.45 39.37 12.59
N THR A 942 8.54 38.65 12.34
CA THR A 942 8.45 37.24 12.01
C THR A 942 7.72 36.59 13.17
N PRO A 943 6.54 35.98 12.96
CA PRO A 943 5.91 35.21 14.02
C PRO A 943 6.92 34.13 14.43
N ASN A 944 7.28 34.13 15.72
CA ASN A 944 7.98 33.00 16.32
C ASN A 944 7.03 31.80 16.25
N MET A 945 7.24 30.94 15.24
CA MET A 945 6.61 29.64 15.17
C MET A 945 7.66 28.57 15.48
N LEU A 946 7.51 28.01 16.67
CA LEU A 946 7.63 26.57 16.90
C LEU A 946 6.54 25.85 16.07
#